data_AF-A0A8T4UFC9-F1
#
_entry.id   AF-A0A8T4UFC9-F1
#
_cell.length_a   1.000
_cell.length_b   1.000
_cell.length_c   1.000
_cell.angle_alpha   90.00
_cell.angle_beta   90.00
_cell.angle_gamma   90.00
#
_symmetry.space_group_name_H-M   'P 1'
#
loop_
_entity.id
_entity.type
_entity.pdbx_description
1 polymer ?
#
loop_
_entity_poly.entity_id
_entity_poly.type
_entity_poly.pdbx_seq_one_letter_code
_entity_poly.pdbx_strand_id
1 'polypeptide(L)'
;MGQTKLSDGGKKIKTTADFLAEKQQAISISEFFTKNRHLLGFDNPRKALLTTVKEAVDNSIDACEEMKVLPEIKVFIEETSQERYKATIEDNGPGIVKAQIPNIFAKLLYGSKFHHLKQSLTEDEPILIKRDGKVELIPIGEFVDSYLNKNEEIKEVISSNIFVPAFDSKDNKYYLKKVSHVIKHKRANEILKIKTEYNKEIKVTGCHSLFAFNNGKVESIEARDLKEGSFIIAPNKLPEIGDLKEINILDYIGLKDIQENWMYVYGINEEIFETIKKNSKIIPKKTDKSRKYYQYHGVDILEDSFKQYENKKFLPLHLVLKFGLKDKIKECIIRTYYHGKETNIPVTLQLDKNLFRLIGLFVAEGHSDVRQLGFTFGKHEDKLINEVVNFGRIFGLNCTIENRNNGSIRVKLFGNLFVKFMRNVCGKLAKGKKIPEFIFRTNKDLRMHFIDAYCQGNGHRLKRGNALMFATKSKTLALQMQYLLLMNGVTSSYGKALEKGLGKENTWTHKVVVYGTGVNESHIYSRYNVRAKRRNIELNNGKVLGVLEESYGIGDLSFVKIKSIEIINEGYEYVYDISVPECENFVGGIGGITCHNSRGQQGIGISAAALYGQLTTGKPIRIISRIGKDAKAHYYELHLNTKTNEPEITKYEEREWDGKEHGTKVQIELEGKYFEGKSSIEEFLQLTAISNPHTQIIFKSPAGKVTEYPRASEDLPKEPKEIKPHPYGIELGILIKMLNDTKSHTLSAFLQDDFSRVSLGVAKDICEKAGLQTNEKPKNVTREEADKVFQAIKTVKIMAPPTDCLSPIGEERLLKGLKKEISAEFYTAITRPPFVYRGNPFSIEVGLAFGGDLPKDDFVKVIRYANKVPLQHQAGACVLTKSIVQTSWKNYGLSQSKGTLPSGPLIIVVHIASVWVPFTSESKEAVASYPEIMKEVKLAVQDAGRKLGLYIRKTIKAREQQERVNLFEKYIPELAKALAELSEEKVEKIQEELEKSLKKGMKDMLAEVKQSEDIEITGENVAFGEKQEELNDE
;
A
#
# COMPACT_ATOMS: atom_id res chain seq x y z
N MET A 1 -5.98 30.44 -64.31
CA MET A 1 -6.50 29.09 -63.99
C MET A 1 -6.62 29.00 -62.48
N GLY A 2 -7.75 28.52 -61.95
CA GLY A 2 -8.10 28.64 -60.54
C GLY A 2 -7.48 27.57 -59.65
N GLN A 3 -7.23 27.92 -58.38
CA GLN A 3 -6.95 26.96 -57.31
C GLN A 3 -8.27 26.36 -56.79
N THR A 4 -8.26 25.07 -56.45
CA THR A 4 -9.24 24.49 -55.52
C THR A 4 -8.54 23.48 -54.62
N LYS A 5 -8.65 23.69 -53.30
CA LYS A 5 -8.29 22.66 -52.32
C LYS A 5 -9.38 21.59 -52.32
N LEU A 6 -9.01 20.31 -52.29
CA LEU A 6 -9.93 19.22 -51.96
C LEU A 6 -9.74 18.78 -50.50
N SER A 7 -10.83 18.31 -49.91
CA SER A 7 -10.95 18.04 -48.48
C SER A 7 -10.41 16.66 -48.09
N ASP A 8 -9.62 16.61 -47.01
CA ASP A 8 -9.12 15.36 -46.45
C ASP A 8 -10.23 14.65 -45.65
N GLY A 9 -10.98 13.78 -46.34
CA GLY A 9 -12.12 13.03 -45.82
C GLY A 9 -11.76 11.66 -45.26
N GLY A 10 -10.56 11.49 -44.67
CA GLY A 10 -10.05 10.21 -44.20
C GLY A 10 -10.88 9.55 -43.10
N LYS A 11 -11.81 8.65 -43.47
CA LYS A 11 -12.38 7.66 -42.54
C LYS A 11 -11.23 6.84 -41.94
N LYS A 12 -11.07 6.87 -40.61
CA LYS A 12 -10.19 5.91 -39.92
C LYS A 12 -10.65 4.49 -40.21
N ILE A 13 -9.89 3.77 -41.02
CA ILE A 13 -10.02 2.33 -41.19
C ILE A 13 -9.64 1.71 -39.84
N LYS A 14 -10.60 1.06 -39.15
CA LYS A 14 -10.28 0.21 -38.00
C LYS A 14 -9.32 -0.88 -38.48
N THR A 15 -8.14 -0.91 -37.88
CA THR A 15 -7.11 -1.91 -38.18
C THR A 15 -7.53 -3.28 -37.63
N THR A 16 -6.87 -4.33 -38.10
CA THR A 16 -7.01 -5.67 -37.50
C THR A 16 -6.63 -5.65 -36.01
N ALA A 17 -5.72 -4.76 -35.59
CA ALA A 17 -5.38 -4.58 -34.18
C ALA A 17 -6.53 -3.95 -33.37
N ASP A 18 -7.26 -2.97 -33.91
CA ASP A 18 -8.47 -2.43 -33.25
C ASP A 18 -9.54 -3.51 -33.07
N PHE A 19 -9.75 -4.35 -34.09
CA PHE A 19 -10.74 -5.44 -34.05
C PHE A 19 -10.31 -6.63 -33.16
N LEU A 20 -8.99 -6.79 -32.92
CA LEU A 20 -8.45 -7.72 -31.93
C LEU A 20 -8.55 -7.14 -30.52
N ALA A 21 -8.34 -5.82 -30.33
CA ALA A 21 -8.51 -5.13 -29.06
C ALA A 21 -9.99 -5.14 -28.61
N GLU A 22 -10.95 -4.94 -29.50
CA GLU A 22 -12.38 -5.09 -29.22
C GLU A 22 -12.79 -6.54 -28.85
N LYS A 23 -11.91 -7.52 -29.07
CA LYS A 23 -12.07 -8.92 -28.61
C LYS A 23 -11.31 -9.24 -27.32
N GLN A 24 -10.49 -8.33 -26.79
CA GLN A 24 -9.83 -8.52 -25.49
C GLN A 24 -10.81 -8.24 -24.35
N GLN A 25 -11.54 -9.27 -23.93
CA GLN A 25 -12.31 -9.25 -22.69
C GLN A 25 -11.42 -9.57 -21.49
N ALA A 26 -11.72 -8.97 -20.33
CA ALA A 26 -11.08 -9.32 -19.08
C ALA A 26 -11.43 -10.77 -18.71
N ILE A 27 -10.42 -11.59 -18.45
CA ILE A 27 -10.60 -12.99 -18.04
C ILE A 27 -11.31 -13.00 -16.68
N SER A 28 -12.45 -13.69 -16.58
CA SER A 28 -13.18 -13.79 -15.31
C SER A 28 -12.35 -14.51 -14.24
N ILE A 29 -12.57 -14.23 -12.96
CA ILE A 29 -11.73 -14.81 -11.89
C ILE A 29 -11.89 -16.33 -11.82
N SER A 30 -13.09 -16.88 -12.10
CA SER A 30 -13.26 -18.34 -12.25
C SER A 30 -12.42 -18.91 -13.39
N GLU A 31 -12.31 -18.20 -14.51
CA GLU A 31 -11.58 -18.64 -15.70
C GLU A 31 -10.06 -18.50 -15.52
N PHE A 32 -9.61 -17.39 -14.90
CA PHE A 32 -8.22 -17.22 -14.47
C PHE A 32 -7.82 -18.32 -13.48
N PHE A 33 -8.64 -18.57 -12.46
CA PHE A 33 -8.40 -19.62 -11.48
C PHE A 33 -8.35 -21.00 -12.16
N THR A 34 -9.34 -21.33 -12.99
CA THR A 34 -9.42 -22.63 -13.69
C THR A 34 -8.20 -22.87 -14.59
N LYS A 35 -7.76 -21.86 -15.36
CA LYS A 35 -6.57 -21.96 -16.22
C LYS A 35 -5.26 -22.04 -15.40
N ASN A 36 -5.22 -21.44 -14.20
CA ASN A 36 -4.02 -21.34 -13.37
C ASN A 36 -4.04 -22.19 -12.09
N ARG A 37 -4.94 -23.19 -11.97
CA ARG A 37 -5.03 -24.12 -10.82
C ARG A 37 -3.66 -24.67 -10.41
N HIS A 38 -2.81 -24.97 -11.39
CA HIS A 38 -1.46 -25.49 -11.21
C HIS A 38 -0.45 -24.51 -10.58
N LEU A 39 -0.60 -23.20 -10.81
CA LEU A 39 0.22 -22.17 -10.15
C LEU A 39 -0.16 -22.02 -8.68
N LEU A 40 -1.44 -22.19 -8.36
CA LEU A 40 -2.02 -22.00 -7.03
C LEU A 40 -2.04 -23.27 -6.16
N GLY A 41 -1.54 -24.41 -6.66
CA GLY A 41 -1.49 -25.68 -5.91
C GLY A 41 -2.74 -26.57 -6.00
N PHE A 42 -3.77 -26.12 -6.73
CA PHE A 42 -5.09 -26.77 -6.84
C PHE A 42 -5.25 -27.66 -8.08
N ASP A 43 -4.14 -28.12 -8.66
CA ASP A 43 -4.05 -29.03 -9.81
C ASP A 43 -4.51 -30.47 -9.53
N ASN A 44 -4.43 -30.94 -8.29
CA ASN A 44 -4.69 -32.34 -7.93
C ASN A 44 -5.51 -32.42 -6.62
N PRO A 45 -6.59 -33.22 -6.51
CA PRO A 45 -7.40 -33.35 -5.30
C PRO A 45 -6.61 -33.69 -4.02
N ARG A 46 -5.51 -34.48 -4.10
CA ARG A 46 -4.61 -34.73 -2.96
C ARG A 46 -3.95 -33.44 -2.47
N LYS A 47 -3.42 -32.67 -3.42
CA LYS A 47 -2.65 -31.45 -3.20
C LYS A 47 -3.56 -30.27 -2.80
N ALA A 48 -4.79 -30.23 -3.29
CA ALA A 48 -5.79 -29.22 -2.92
C ALA A 48 -6.15 -29.25 -1.43
N LEU A 49 -6.36 -30.45 -0.86
CA LEU A 49 -6.64 -30.60 0.57
C LEU A 49 -5.43 -30.23 1.44
N LEU A 50 -4.25 -30.68 1.05
CA LEU A 50 -2.99 -30.31 1.71
C LEU A 50 -2.73 -28.79 1.66
N THR A 51 -2.89 -28.16 0.49
CA THR A 51 -2.71 -26.71 0.30
C THR A 51 -3.72 -25.90 1.12
N THR A 52 -4.96 -26.38 1.22
CA THR A 52 -6.00 -25.77 2.07
C THR A 52 -5.62 -25.78 3.55
N VAL A 53 -5.10 -26.90 4.06
CA VAL A 53 -4.63 -26.99 5.45
C VAL A 53 -3.38 -26.14 5.66
N LYS A 54 -2.42 -26.19 4.73
CA LYS A 54 -1.16 -25.43 4.77
C LYS A 54 -1.41 -23.92 4.88
N GLU A 55 -2.13 -23.33 3.92
CA GLU A 55 -2.41 -21.90 3.95
C GLU A 55 -3.26 -21.49 5.18
N ALA A 56 -4.16 -22.36 5.69
CA ALA A 56 -4.91 -22.06 6.91
C ALA A 56 -4.04 -22.11 8.19
N VAL A 57 -3.16 -23.11 8.33
CA VAL A 57 -2.27 -23.27 9.48
C VAL A 57 -1.17 -22.21 9.48
N ASP A 58 -0.56 -21.90 8.34
CA ASP A 58 0.49 -20.89 8.21
C ASP A 58 -0.05 -19.50 8.66
N ASN A 59 -1.23 -19.09 8.16
CA ASN A 59 -1.89 -17.85 8.59
C ASN A 59 -2.30 -17.88 10.09
N SER A 60 -2.59 -19.05 10.65
CA SER A 60 -2.94 -19.19 12.08
C SER A 60 -1.74 -18.98 12.99
N ILE A 61 -0.56 -19.50 12.61
CA ILE A 61 0.70 -19.29 13.35
C ILE A 61 1.10 -17.81 13.27
N ASP A 62 1.14 -17.23 12.06
CA ASP A 62 1.49 -15.82 11.84
C ASP A 62 0.60 -14.88 12.68
N ALA A 63 -0.71 -15.11 12.71
CA ALA A 63 -1.65 -14.28 13.48
C ALA A 63 -1.45 -14.38 15.00
N CYS A 64 -1.07 -15.56 15.52
CA CYS A 64 -0.75 -15.74 16.94
C CYS A 64 0.58 -15.06 17.31
N GLU A 65 1.60 -15.16 16.45
CA GLU A 65 2.87 -14.46 16.61
C GLU A 65 2.70 -12.93 16.56
N GLU A 66 1.89 -12.40 15.65
CA GLU A 66 1.56 -10.96 15.55
C GLU A 66 0.88 -10.43 16.83
N MET A 67 0.07 -11.25 17.49
CA MET A 67 -0.56 -10.93 18.80
C MET A 67 0.36 -11.21 20.01
N LYS A 68 1.48 -11.91 19.81
CA LYS A 68 2.40 -12.38 20.87
C LYS A 68 1.75 -13.37 21.84
N VAL A 69 0.87 -14.21 21.31
CA VAL A 69 0.21 -15.31 22.02
C VAL A 69 0.82 -16.63 21.57
N LEU A 70 1.08 -17.54 22.51
CA LEU A 70 1.57 -18.88 22.19
C LEU A 70 0.51 -19.65 21.37
N PRO A 71 0.81 -20.12 20.14
CA PRO A 71 -0.19 -20.72 19.27
C PRO A 71 -0.77 -22.04 19.83
N GLU A 72 -2.07 -22.22 19.68
CA GLU A 72 -2.85 -23.43 19.95
C GLU A 72 -3.81 -23.64 18.76
N ILE A 73 -3.43 -24.54 17.86
CA ILE A 73 -4.10 -24.73 16.57
C ILE A 73 -4.72 -26.14 16.52
N LYS A 74 -6.00 -26.22 16.18
CA LYS A 74 -6.71 -27.50 15.99
C LYS A 74 -7.02 -27.70 14.51
N VAL A 75 -6.69 -28.87 13.98
CA VAL A 75 -6.89 -29.22 12.57
C VAL A 75 -7.68 -30.52 12.50
N PHE A 76 -8.94 -30.43 12.08
CA PHE A 76 -9.84 -31.57 11.97
C PHE A 76 -10.26 -31.79 10.51
N ILE A 77 -10.03 -33.00 9.98
CA ILE A 77 -10.45 -33.37 8.62
C ILE A 77 -11.53 -34.44 8.74
N GLU A 78 -12.69 -34.19 8.14
CA GLU A 78 -13.83 -35.12 8.16
C GLU A 78 -14.29 -35.42 6.72
N GLU A 79 -14.46 -36.70 6.36
CA GLU A 79 -15.00 -37.10 5.05
C GLU A 79 -16.53 -36.90 5.05
N THR A 80 -17.06 -36.11 4.12
CA THR A 80 -18.51 -35.81 4.05
C THR A 80 -19.23 -36.64 3.00
N SER A 81 -18.51 -37.04 1.95
CA SER A 81 -18.89 -38.08 0.99
C SER A 81 -17.63 -38.59 0.28
N GLN A 82 -17.76 -39.63 -0.53
CA GLN A 82 -16.67 -40.13 -1.37
C GLN A 82 -15.92 -38.99 -2.09
N GLU A 83 -14.61 -38.91 -1.86
CA GLU A 83 -13.67 -37.88 -2.37
C GLU A 83 -14.06 -36.42 -2.04
N ARG A 84 -14.81 -36.19 -0.96
CA ARG A 84 -15.09 -34.86 -0.40
C ARG A 84 -14.77 -34.77 1.08
N TYR A 85 -14.00 -33.75 1.44
CA TYR A 85 -13.50 -33.54 2.79
C TYR A 85 -13.84 -32.13 3.28
N LYS A 86 -14.28 -32.05 4.53
CA LYS A 86 -14.46 -30.82 5.29
C LYS A 86 -13.24 -30.62 6.18
N ALA A 87 -12.35 -29.72 5.78
CA ALA A 87 -11.24 -29.26 6.61
C ALA A 87 -11.74 -28.19 7.58
N THR A 88 -11.45 -28.33 8.87
CA THR A 88 -11.72 -27.34 9.92
C THR A 88 -10.41 -26.98 10.61
N ILE A 89 -10.07 -25.70 10.63
CA ILE A 89 -8.93 -25.15 11.36
C ILE A 89 -9.47 -24.19 12.42
N GLU A 90 -8.97 -24.24 13.65
CA GLU A 90 -9.34 -23.38 14.78
C GLU A 90 -8.08 -22.89 15.48
N ASP A 91 -7.96 -21.58 15.73
CA ASP A 91 -6.82 -20.93 16.37
C ASP A 91 -7.19 -20.22 17.69
N ASN A 92 -6.17 -19.71 18.38
CA ASN A 92 -6.28 -18.81 19.53
C ASN A 92 -5.68 -17.41 19.25
N GLY A 93 -5.62 -17.00 17.98
CA GLY A 93 -5.10 -15.71 17.55
C GLY A 93 -6.04 -14.53 17.87
N PRO A 94 -5.76 -13.32 17.36
CA PRO A 94 -6.49 -12.10 17.71
C PRO A 94 -7.95 -12.04 17.23
N GLY A 95 -8.38 -13.03 16.45
CA GLY A 95 -9.64 -12.95 15.72
C GLY A 95 -9.61 -11.93 14.59
N ILE A 96 -10.70 -11.86 13.83
CA ILE A 96 -10.86 -11.05 12.63
C ILE A 96 -12.08 -10.15 12.84
N VAL A 97 -11.88 -8.84 12.65
CA VAL A 97 -12.94 -7.84 12.78
C VAL A 97 -14.07 -8.14 11.80
N LYS A 98 -15.32 -8.12 12.29
CA LYS A 98 -16.56 -8.45 11.58
C LYS A 98 -16.61 -7.99 10.11
N ALA A 99 -16.24 -6.73 9.85
CA ALA A 99 -16.29 -6.12 8.52
C ALA A 99 -15.29 -6.72 7.51
N GLN A 100 -14.21 -7.36 7.98
CA GLN A 100 -13.14 -7.87 7.13
C GLN A 100 -13.22 -9.38 6.87
N ILE A 101 -14.03 -10.12 7.64
CA ILE A 101 -14.27 -11.57 7.41
C ILE A 101 -14.75 -11.83 5.96
N PRO A 102 -15.72 -11.09 5.38
CA PRO A 102 -16.12 -11.31 3.99
C PRO A 102 -14.97 -11.11 2.99
N ASN A 103 -14.16 -10.05 3.18
CA ASN A 103 -13.08 -9.69 2.26
C ASN A 103 -11.93 -10.71 2.28
N ILE A 104 -11.49 -11.14 3.47
CA ILE A 104 -10.31 -12.01 3.62
C ILE A 104 -10.56 -13.40 3.04
N PHE A 105 -11.78 -13.94 3.22
CA PHE A 105 -12.11 -15.30 2.81
C PHE A 105 -12.81 -15.39 1.45
N ALA A 106 -13.50 -14.33 1.00
CA ALA A 106 -14.30 -14.34 -0.23
C ALA A 106 -14.06 -13.10 -1.12
N LYS A 107 -12.83 -12.57 -1.14
CA LYS A 107 -12.30 -11.68 -2.19
C LYS A 107 -10.87 -12.10 -2.56
N LEU A 108 -10.59 -12.29 -3.85
CA LEU A 108 -9.24 -12.64 -4.32
C LEU A 108 -8.38 -11.38 -4.51
N LEU A 109 -7.06 -11.52 -4.31
CA LEU A 109 -6.07 -10.43 -4.24
C LEU A 109 -6.25 -9.50 -3.01
N TYR A 110 -7.08 -9.89 -2.03
CA TYR A 110 -7.30 -9.13 -0.81
C TYR A 110 -6.30 -9.52 0.29
N GLY A 111 -5.54 -8.56 0.81
CA GLY A 111 -4.46 -8.81 1.77
C GLY A 111 -4.94 -9.15 3.19
N SER A 112 -4.42 -10.23 3.77
CA SER A 112 -4.72 -10.65 5.15
C SER A 112 -3.87 -9.97 6.24
N LYS A 113 -2.79 -9.25 5.89
CA LYS A 113 -1.94 -8.57 6.90
C LYS A 113 -2.62 -7.30 7.43
N PHE A 114 -2.98 -7.32 8.71
CA PHE A 114 -3.98 -6.42 9.30
C PHE A 114 -3.53 -4.97 9.55
N HIS A 115 -2.25 -4.66 9.44
CA HIS A 115 -1.71 -3.38 9.92
C HIS A 115 -2.01 -2.15 9.03
N HIS A 116 -2.16 -2.30 7.71
CA HIS A 116 -2.21 -1.13 6.80
C HIS A 116 -3.58 -0.44 6.65
N LEU A 117 -4.69 -1.00 7.16
CA LEU A 117 -6.03 -0.40 7.03
C LEU A 117 -6.30 0.79 7.97
N LYS A 118 -5.36 1.12 8.86
CA LYS A 118 -5.50 2.18 9.89
C LYS A 118 -4.96 3.54 9.45
N GLN A 119 -4.48 3.68 8.21
CA GLN A 119 -3.90 4.91 7.67
C GLN A 119 -5.01 5.83 7.12
N SER A 120 -5.26 7.01 7.71
CA SER A 120 -6.32 7.90 7.24
C SER A 120 -6.18 9.38 7.67
N LEU A 121 -6.95 10.25 7.00
CA LEU A 121 -7.12 11.68 7.26
C LEU A 121 -8.41 11.93 8.09
N THR A 122 -8.49 13.09 8.76
CA THR A 122 -9.77 13.54 9.38
C THR A 122 -10.76 14.08 8.36
N GLU A 123 -12.07 13.97 8.64
CA GLU A 123 -13.18 14.29 7.74
C GLU A 123 -13.11 15.66 7.02
N ASP A 124 -12.61 16.71 7.69
CA ASP A 124 -12.62 18.09 7.18
C ASP A 124 -11.38 18.49 6.35
N GLU A 125 -10.45 17.56 6.12
CA GLU A 125 -9.27 17.82 5.28
C GLU A 125 -9.66 17.96 3.80
N PRO A 126 -9.22 19.02 3.10
CA PRO A 126 -9.58 19.23 1.71
C PRO A 126 -8.80 18.31 0.77
N ILE A 127 -9.49 17.76 -0.22
CA ILE A 127 -8.90 16.99 -1.32
C ILE A 127 -9.39 17.56 -2.66
N LEU A 128 -8.48 17.65 -3.64
CA LEU A 128 -8.81 18.09 -5.00
C LEU A 128 -9.19 16.87 -5.85
N ILE A 129 -10.45 16.80 -6.27
CA ILE A 129 -11.00 15.71 -7.08
C ILE A 129 -11.43 16.19 -8.46
N LYS A 130 -11.38 15.28 -9.44
CA LYS A 130 -12.03 15.41 -10.74
C LYS A 130 -13.03 14.27 -10.89
N ARG A 131 -14.33 14.58 -11.00
CA ARG A 131 -15.42 13.62 -11.24
C ARG A 131 -16.44 14.23 -12.21
N ASP A 132 -17.06 13.41 -13.05
CA ASP A 132 -18.07 13.82 -14.03
C ASP A 132 -17.66 15.03 -14.91
N GLY A 133 -16.36 15.10 -15.22
CA GLY A 133 -15.75 16.19 -15.99
C GLY A 133 -15.51 17.49 -15.22
N LYS A 134 -16.02 17.63 -13.98
CA LYS A 134 -15.86 18.80 -13.09
C LYS A 134 -14.67 18.66 -12.15
N VAL A 135 -14.23 19.78 -11.55
CA VAL A 135 -13.16 19.84 -10.57
C VAL A 135 -13.65 20.45 -9.25
N GLU A 136 -13.53 19.72 -8.16
CA GLU A 136 -14.03 20.11 -6.85
C GLU A 136 -12.91 20.03 -5.80
N LEU A 137 -12.89 21.00 -4.87
CA LEU A 137 -12.02 21.01 -3.69
C LEU A 137 -12.93 20.91 -2.47
N ILE A 138 -13.13 19.70 -1.96
CA ILE A 138 -14.11 19.37 -0.91
C ILE A 138 -13.45 18.59 0.23
N PRO A 139 -14.07 18.54 1.42
CA PRO A 139 -13.64 17.66 2.50
C PRO A 139 -13.60 16.19 2.07
N ILE A 140 -12.57 15.45 2.50
CA ILE A 140 -12.45 14.01 2.21
C ILE A 140 -13.62 13.22 2.81
N GLY A 141 -14.14 13.61 3.97
CA GLY A 141 -15.33 13.00 4.56
C GLY A 141 -16.58 13.18 3.68
N GLU A 142 -16.88 14.41 3.25
CA GLU A 142 -18.00 14.73 2.34
C GLU A 142 -17.85 14.00 0.99
N PHE A 143 -16.63 13.87 0.48
CA PHE A 143 -16.35 13.10 -0.72
C PHE A 143 -16.67 11.60 -0.52
N VAL A 144 -16.07 10.94 0.47
CA VAL A 144 -16.20 9.50 0.68
C VAL A 144 -17.61 9.09 1.10
N ASP A 145 -18.25 9.85 2.00
CA ASP A 145 -19.64 9.61 2.43
C ASP A 145 -20.67 9.87 1.30
N SER A 146 -20.27 10.48 0.18
CA SER A 146 -21.13 10.55 -1.02
C SER A 146 -21.18 9.25 -1.84
N TYR A 147 -20.37 8.24 -1.50
CA TYR A 147 -20.36 6.92 -2.15
C TYR A 147 -20.67 5.76 -1.19
N LEU A 148 -20.31 5.87 0.10
CA LEU A 148 -20.55 4.84 1.10
C LEU A 148 -22.00 4.83 1.63
N ASN A 149 -22.58 3.64 1.77
CA ASN A 149 -23.80 3.44 2.55
C ASN A 149 -23.48 3.48 4.07
N LYS A 150 -24.49 3.68 4.92
CA LYS A 150 -24.33 3.84 6.39
C LYS A 150 -23.54 2.73 7.11
N ASN A 151 -23.44 1.54 6.53
CA ASN A 151 -22.79 0.36 7.11
C ASN A 151 -21.59 -0.13 6.26
N GLU A 152 -21.11 0.68 5.32
CA GLU A 152 -20.09 0.32 4.33
C GLU A 152 -18.79 1.06 4.65
N GLU A 153 -17.72 0.34 5.00
CA GLU A 153 -16.41 0.94 5.36
C GLU A 153 -15.49 1.15 4.15
N ILE A 154 -15.61 0.31 3.12
CA ILE A 154 -14.78 0.36 1.92
C ILE A 154 -15.65 0.10 0.70
N LYS A 155 -15.44 0.84 -0.39
CA LYS A 155 -16.15 0.65 -1.66
C LYS A 155 -15.23 0.87 -2.86
N GLU A 156 -15.33 0.00 -3.86
CA GLU A 156 -14.69 0.22 -5.17
C GLU A 156 -15.44 1.30 -5.98
N VAL A 157 -14.69 2.24 -6.55
CA VAL A 157 -15.18 3.38 -7.34
C VAL A 157 -14.54 3.47 -8.73
N ILE A 158 -13.87 2.40 -9.21
CA ILE A 158 -13.23 2.36 -10.55
C ILE A 158 -14.24 2.69 -11.67
N SER A 159 -15.50 2.29 -11.52
CA SER A 159 -16.58 2.62 -12.47
C SER A 159 -16.89 4.13 -12.56
N SER A 160 -16.63 4.89 -11.50
CA SER A 160 -17.10 6.28 -11.33
C SER A 160 -16.16 7.35 -11.89
N ASN A 161 -15.08 6.96 -12.59
CA ASN A 161 -14.14 7.87 -13.29
C ASN A 161 -13.67 9.08 -12.45
N ILE A 162 -13.34 8.80 -11.19
CA ILE A 162 -12.81 9.78 -10.23
C ILE A 162 -11.28 9.83 -10.35
N PHE A 163 -10.70 11.03 -10.41
CA PHE A 163 -9.26 11.23 -10.45
C PHE A 163 -8.79 12.23 -9.39
N VAL A 164 -7.58 12.03 -8.87
CA VAL A 164 -6.90 12.92 -7.91
C VAL A 164 -5.46 13.21 -8.35
N PRO A 165 -4.85 14.33 -7.93
CA PRO A 165 -3.42 14.55 -8.08
C PRO A 165 -2.61 13.54 -7.25
N ALA A 166 -1.74 12.78 -7.91
CA ALA A 166 -0.77 11.87 -7.32
C ALA A 166 0.54 11.96 -8.09
N PHE A 167 1.70 11.83 -7.43
CA PHE A 167 3.00 11.85 -8.12
C PHE A 167 3.41 10.46 -8.63
N ASP A 168 4.10 10.40 -9.78
CA ASP A 168 4.80 9.18 -10.21
C ASP A 168 6.26 9.24 -9.72
N SER A 169 6.69 8.22 -8.98
CA SER A 169 8.03 8.16 -8.39
C SER A 169 9.15 7.97 -9.44
N LYS A 170 8.80 7.70 -10.71
CA LYS A 170 9.77 7.58 -11.81
C LYS A 170 10.29 8.92 -12.31
N ASP A 171 9.49 9.98 -12.23
CA ASP A 171 9.84 11.30 -12.78
C ASP A 171 9.57 12.48 -11.83
N ASN A 172 8.98 12.20 -10.65
CA ASN A 172 8.66 13.16 -9.59
C ASN A 172 7.71 14.29 -10.04
N LYS A 173 6.80 13.99 -10.99
CA LYS A 173 5.72 14.90 -11.41
C LYS A 173 4.36 14.43 -10.93
N TYR A 174 3.45 15.38 -10.71
CA TYR A 174 2.05 15.03 -10.40
C TYR A 174 1.26 14.80 -11.68
N TYR A 175 0.38 13.81 -11.62
CA TYR A 175 -0.56 13.42 -12.66
C TYR A 175 -1.96 13.25 -12.06
N LEU A 176 -2.99 13.33 -12.89
CA LEU A 176 -4.33 12.88 -12.48
C LEU A 176 -4.38 11.35 -12.57
N LYS A 177 -4.33 10.68 -11.43
CA LYS A 177 -4.44 9.22 -11.31
C LYS A 177 -5.82 8.84 -10.81
N LYS A 178 -6.29 7.66 -11.23
CA LYS A 178 -7.66 7.20 -11.00
C LYS A 178 -7.80 6.61 -9.59
N VAL A 179 -8.85 6.99 -8.87
CA VAL A 179 -9.18 6.40 -7.55
C VAL A 179 -9.79 5.03 -7.78
N SER A 180 -9.31 4.01 -7.06
CA SER A 180 -9.88 2.66 -7.10
C SER A 180 -10.87 2.41 -5.98
N HIS A 181 -10.56 2.86 -4.76
CA HIS A 181 -11.39 2.65 -3.58
C HIS A 181 -11.51 3.92 -2.75
N VAL A 182 -12.66 4.07 -2.10
CA VAL A 182 -12.87 5.01 -1.00
C VAL A 182 -13.00 4.24 0.31
N ILE A 183 -12.42 4.77 1.39
CA ILE A 183 -12.27 4.11 2.69
C ILE A 183 -12.73 5.06 3.80
N LYS A 184 -13.50 4.53 4.75
CA LYS A 184 -13.91 5.15 6.01
C LYS A 184 -13.83 4.11 7.12
N HIS A 185 -13.13 4.42 8.21
CA HIS A 185 -13.13 3.56 9.39
C HIS A 185 -13.30 4.38 10.67
N LYS A 186 -13.73 3.73 11.76
CA LYS A 186 -13.85 4.36 13.07
C LYS A 186 -12.47 4.63 13.65
N ARG A 187 -12.23 5.83 14.17
CA ARG A 187 -10.94 6.28 14.69
C ARG A 187 -10.43 5.33 15.80
N ALA A 188 -9.27 4.71 15.54
CA ALA A 188 -8.61 3.80 16.47
C ALA A 188 -7.24 4.30 17.00
N ASN A 189 -6.72 5.40 16.45
CA ASN A 189 -5.43 5.99 16.82
C ASN A 189 -5.57 7.46 17.26
N GLU A 190 -4.50 8.01 17.81
CA GLU A 190 -4.27 9.45 17.93
C GLU A 190 -4.39 10.16 16.57
N ILE A 191 -4.90 11.40 16.57
CA ILE A 191 -4.85 12.29 15.41
C ILE A 191 -3.67 13.23 15.59
N LEU A 192 -2.77 13.27 14.61
CA LEU A 192 -1.62 14.16 14.57
C LEU A 192 -1.88 15.27 13.57
N LYS A 193 -1.90 16.51 14.07
CA LYS A 193 -1.97 17.73 13.29
C LYS A 193 -0.56 18.20 12.99
N ILE A 194 -0.10 17.96 11.77
CA ILE A 194 1.23 18.33 11.30
C ILE A 194 1.15 19.68 10.59
N LYS A 195 2.02 20.61 11.00
CA LYS A 195 2.07 21.97 10.44
C LYS A 195 3.48 22.32 10.02
N THR A 196 3.61 22.93 8.84
CA THR A 196 4.90 23.27 8.22
C THR A 196 5.31 24.73 8.45
N GLU A 197 6.59 25.05 8.21
CA GLU A 197 7.11 26.43 8.25
C GLU A 197 6.37 27.37 7.29
N TYR A 198 5.90 26.84 6.15
CA TYR A 198 5.08 27.54 5.16
C TYR A 198 3.58 27.60 5.52
N ASN A 199 3.16 27.13 6.70
CA ASN A 199 1.76 26.98 7.12
C ASN A 199 0.87 26.17 6.14
N LYS A 200 1.45 25.19 5.41
CA LYS A 200 0.66 24.00 5.00
C LYS A 200 0.36 23.19 6.28
N GLU A 201 -0.83 22.60 6.38
CA GLU A 201 -1.33 21.93 7.58
C GLU A 201 -2.18 20.71 7.19
N ILE A 202 -2.03 19.58 7.88
CA ILE A 202 -2.84 18.37 7.66
C ILE A 202 -3.04 17.60 8.97
N LYS A 203 -4.21 16.97 9.15
CA LYS A 203 -4.56 16.09 10.27
C LYS A 203 -4.75 14.65 9.80
N VAL A 204 -3.96 13.74 10.35
CA VAL A 204 -3.91 12.31 9.98
C VAL A 204 -3.88 11.43 11.22
N THR A 205 -4.22 10.15 11.11
CA THR A 205 -4.00 9.16 12.18
C THR A 205 -2.50 8.96 12.41
N GLY A 206 -2.09 8.66 13.64
CA GLY A 206 -0.67 8.48 14.00
C GLY A 206 0.11 7.51 13.10
N CYS A 207 -0.52 6.40 12.70
CA CYS A 207 0.07 5.41 11.79
C CYS A 207 -0.15 5.67 10.29
N HIS A 208 -0.73 6.80 9.88
CA HIS A 208 -0.83 7.15 8.46
C HIS A 208 0.54 7.62 7.96
N SER A 209 1.03 7.03 6.87
CA SER A 209 2.34 7.39 6.37
C SER A 209 2.28 8.64 5.48
N LEU A 210 3.09 9.64 5.82
CA LEU A 210 3.38 10.77 4.93
C LEU A 210 4.73 10.55 4.27
N PHE A 211 4.91 11.13 3.08
CA PHE A 211 6.20 11.10 2.42
C PHE A 211 7.14 12.14 3.05
N ALA A 212 8.30 11.70 3.49
CA ALA A 212 9.39 12.51 4.03
C ALA A 212 10.55 12.62 3.03
N PHE A 213 11.22 13.77 3.00
CA PHE A 213 12.49 13.95 2.30
C PHE A 213 13.66 13.74 3.27
N ASN A 214 13.92 12.47 3.59
CA ASN A 214 15.07 12.11 4.42
C ASN A 214 16.31 11.93 3.54
N ASN A 215 17.07 13.02 3.47
CA ASN A 215 18.47 13.15 3.05
C ASN A 215 18.81 13.40 1.57
N GLY A 216 18.05 13.21 0.49
CA GLY A 216 16.73 12.63 0.12
C GLY A 216 16.76 12.51 -1.43
N LYS A 217 16.06 11.64 -2.18
CA LYS A 217 15.02 10.61 -1.95
C LYS A 217 13.81 10.99 -1.12
N VAL A 218 12.74 10.27 -1.43
CA VAL A 218 11.41 10.38 -0.84
C VAL A 218 11.09 9.03 -0.22
N GLU A 219 10.84 9.01 1.09
CA GLU A 219 10.63 7.81 1.90
C GLU A 219 9.30 7.94 2.65
N SER A 220 8.58 6.84 2.88
CA SER A 220 7.29 6.88 3.58
C SER A 220 7.51 6.67 5.08
N ILE A 221 6.94 7.54 5.93
CA ILE A 221 7.15 7.52 7.39
C ILE A 221 5.81 7.74 8.09
N GLU A 222 5.49 6.94 9.12
CA GLU A 222 4.28 7.13 9.93
C GLU A 222 4.28 8.52 10.60
N ALA A 223 3.12 9.15 10.65
CA ALA A 223 2.96 10.49 11.21
C ALA A 223 3.48 10.63 12.66
N ARG A 224 3.47 9.54 13.45
CA ARG A 224 4.00 9.47 14.82
C ARG A 224 5.53 9.46 14.93
N ASP A 225 6.24 9.02 13.89
CA ASP A 225 7.71 8.97 13.85
C ASP A 225 8.33 10.24 13.26
N LEU A 226 7.50 11.08 12.62
CA LEU A 226 7.89 12.41 12.17
C LEU A 226 8.24 13.32 13.36
N LYS A 227 9.24 14.18 13.18
CA LYS A 227 9.73 15.09 14.22
C LYS A 227 9.67 16.53 13.73
N GLU A 228 9.55 17.47 14.67
CA GLU A 228 9.69 18.88 14.35
C GLU A 228 11.07 19.13 13.73
N GLY A 229 11.10 19.84 12.60
CA GLY A 229 12.31 20.03 11.79
C GLY A 229 12.55 19.00 10.68
N SER A 230 11.85 17.86 10.64
CA SER A 230 11.87 16.94 9.48
C SER A 230 11.25 17.60 8.24
N PHE A 231 11.65 17.16 7.03
CA PHE A 231 11.05 17.63 5.78
C PHE A 231 10.02 16.63 5.25
N ILE A 232 8.83 17.11 4.86
CA ILE A 232 7.78 16.31 4.21
C ILE A 232 7.51 16.78 2.79
N ILE A 233 6.93 15.90 1.96
CA ILE A 233 6.62 16.18 0.57
C ILE A 233 5.31 16.96 0.45
N ALA A 234 5.36 17.99 -0.36
CA ALA A 234 4.21 18.72 -0.82
C ALA A 234 4.37 19.14 -2.29
N PRO A 235 3.29 19.26 -3.07
CA PRO A 235 3.36 19.83 -4.41
C PRO A 235 3.93 21.26 -4.39
N ASN A 236 4.94 21.48 -5.22
CA ASN A 236 5.37 22.80 -5.71
C ASN A 236 4.43 23.26 -6.85
N LYS A 237 3.94 22.28 -7.63
CA LYS A 237 3.03 22.45 -8.75
C LYS A 237 2.01 21.31 -8.80
N LEU A 238 0.81 21.59 -9.28
CA LEU A 238 -0.26 20.60 -9.51
C LEU A 238 -0.49 20.36 -11.01
N PRO A 239 -1.02 19.19 -11.42
CA PRO A 239 -1.18 18.83 -12.82
C PRO A 239 -2.21 19.69 -13.54
N GLU A 240 -2.03 19.92 -14.84
CA GLU A 240 -3.07 20.55 -15.64
C GLU A 240 -4.23 19.57 -15.89
N ILE A 241 -5.45 20.04 -15.68
CA ILE A 241 -6.65 19.18 -15.68
C ILE A 241 -7.32 19.10 -17.07
N GLY A 242 -7.03 20.08 -17.93
CA GLY A 242 -7.51 20.24 -19.30
C GLY A 242 -7.32 21.68 -19.81
N ASP A 243 -7.73 21.92 -21.05
CA ASP A 243 -7.82 23.25 -21.68
C ASP A 243 -9.26 23.50 -22.13
N LEU A 244 -10.15 23.74 -21.16
CA LEU A 244 -11.56 24.05 -21.41
C LEU A 244 -11.69 25.44 -22.04
N LYS A 245 -12.37 25.52 -23.19
CA LYS A 245 -12.53 26.78 -23.94
C LYS A 245 -13.91 27.40 -23.85
N GLU A 246 -14.91 26.64 -23.42
CA GLU A 246 -16.29 27.10 -23.34
C GLU A 246 -17.11 26.35 -22.27
N ILE A 247 -18.22 26.95 -21.84
CA ILE A 247 -19.19 26.37 -20.90
C ILE A 247 -20.63 26.64 -21.35
N ASN A 248 -21.54 25.70 -21.09
CA ASN A 248 -22.98 25.96 -21.20
C ASN A 248 -23.48 26.62 -19.91
N ILE A 249 -24.11 27.79 -20.01
CA ILE A 249 -24.65 28.51 -18.83
C ILE A 249 -25.68 27.66 -18.09
N LEU A 250 -26.45 26.84 -18.82
CA LEU A 250 -27.55 26.05 -18.29
C LEU A 250 -27.07 24.88 -17.41
N ASP A 251 -25.79 24.59 -17.35
CA ASP A 251 -25.21 23.63 -16.39
C ASP A 251 -25.12 24.20 -14.97
N TYR A 252 -25.26 25.52 -14.83
CA TYR A 252 -25.13 26.26 -13.58
C TYR A 252 -26.42 26.99 -13.16
N ILE A 253 -27.53 26.79 -13.90
CA ILE A 253 -28.84 27.40 -13.64
C ILE A 253 -29.92 26.31 -13.57
N GLY A 254 -30.68 26.29 -12.48
CA GLY A 254 -31.75 25.32 -12.24
C GLY A 254 -33.15 25.84 -12.61
N LEU A 255 -34.14 24.94 -12.67
CA LEU A 255 -35.55 25.32 -12.89
C LEU A 255 -36.05 26.37 -11.88
N LYS A 256 -35.62 26.28 -10.61
CA LYS A 256 -35.96 27.23 -9.55
C LYS A 256 -35.50 28.67 -9.86
N ASP A 257 -34.38 28.83 -10.57
CA ASP A 257 -33.84 30.15 -10.94
C ASP A 257 -34.66 30.84 -12.05
N ILE A 258 -35.53 30.09 -12.75
CA ILE A 258 -36.23 30.53 -13.97
C ILE A 258 -37.74 30.73 -13.74
N GLN A 259 -38.36 30.01 -12.79
CA GLN A 259 -39.82 30.01 -12.58
C GLN A 259 -40.49 31.39 -12.49
N GLU A 260 -39.83 32.38 -11.91
CA GLU A 260 -40.35 33.75 -11.74
C GLU A 260 -40.24 34.65 -13.00
N ASN A 261 -39.54 34.24 -14.05
CA ASN A 261 -39.16 35.14 -15.16
C ASN A 261 -39.29 34.45 -16.53
N TRP A 262 -40.02 35.06 -17.46
CA TRP A 262 -40.20 34.50 -18.81
C TRP A 262 -38.90 34.67 -19.62
N MET A 263 -38.27 33.53 -19.93
CA MET A 263 -37.02 33.43 -20.68
C MET A 263 -37.20 32.44 -21.84
N TYR A 264 -36.62 32.76 -22.99
CA TYR A 264 -36.83 32.03 -24.24
C TYR A 264 -35.51 31.71 -24.92
N VAL A 265 -35.35 30.50 -25.44
CA VAL A 265 -34.22 30.08 -26.26
C VAL A 265 -34.62 30.22 -27.72
N TYR A 266 -33.91 31.03 -28.49
CA TYR A 266 -34.11 31.30 -29.91
C TYR A 266 -33.01 30.66 -30.77
N GLY A 267 -33.35 30.30 -32.01
CA GLY A 267 -32.44 29.66 -32.95
C GLY A 267 -32.39 28.13 -32.79
N ILE A 268 -33.51 27.52 -32.41
CA ILE A 268 -33.60 26.06 -32.19
C ILE A 268 -33.79 25.35 -33.55
N ASN A 269 -33.04 24.26 -33.77
CA ASN A 269 -33.13 23.48 -35.01
C ASN A 269 -34.51 22.82 -35.18
N GLU A 270 -34.97 22.71 -36.43
CA GLU A 270 -36.30 22.23 -36.82
C GLU A 270 -36.53 20.76 -36.42
N GLU A 271 -35.49 19.93 -36.56
CA GLU A 271 -35.43 18.54 -36.07
C GLU A 271 -35.86 18.36 -34.61
N ILE A 272 -35.63 19.36 -33.76
CA ILE A 272 -35.99 19.31 -32.34
C ILE A 272 -37.51 19.43 -32.18
N PHE A 273 -38.17 20.27 -32.98
CA PHE A 273 -39.63 20.38 -32.99
C PHE A 273 -40.29 19.13 -33.57
N GLU A 274 -39.73 18.55 -34.64
CA GLU A 274 -40.15 17.26 -35.18
C GLU A 274 -40.00 16.13 -34.16
N THR A 275 -38.86 16.08 -33.46
CA THR A 275 -38.58 15.10 -32.40
C THR A 275 -39.59 15.21 -31.26
N ILE A 276 -39.95 16.42 -30.84
CA ILE A 276 -40.97 16.62 -29.79
C ILE A 276 -42.34 16.17 -30.30
N LYS A 277 -42.77 16.60 -31.50
CA LYS A 277 -44.03 16.17 -32.12
C LYS A 277 -44.15 14.64 -32.18
N LYS A 278 -43.18 13.98 -32.81
CA LYS A 278 -43.18 12.53 -33.07
C LYS A 278 -43.25 11.68 -31.79
N ASN A 279 -42.66 12.17 -30.70
CA ASN A 279 -42.61 11.47 -29.42
C ASN A 279 -43.63 11.98 -28.40
N SER A 280 -44.57 12.84 -28.79
CA SER A 280 -45.61 13.37 -27.91
C SER A 280 -46.94 12.62 -28.04
N LYS A 281 -47.67 12.51 -26.93
CA LYS A 281 -49.05 11.99 -26.93
C LYS A 281 -50.02 13.15 -27.16
N ILE A 282 -50.95 12.99 -28.09
CA ILE A 282 -51.97 14.01 -28.40
C ILE A 282 -53.17 13.81 -27.47
N ILE A 283 -53.53 14.84 -26.70
CA ILE A 283 -54.61 14.79 -25.69
C ILE A 283 -55.59 15.96 -25.93
N PRO A 284 -56.92 15.73 -25.99
CA PRO A 284 -57.89 16.82 -26.12
C PRO A 284 -57.99 17.66 -24.83
N LYS A 285 -58.18 18.97 -24.98
CA LYS A 285 -58.32 19.89 -23.83
C LYS A 285 -59.65 19.66 -23.12
N LYS A 286 -59.60 19.41 -21.81
CA LYS A 286 -60.78 19.05 -20.98
C LYS A 286 -61.95 20.05 -21.06
N THR A 287 -61.66 21.33 -21.29
CA THR A 287 -62.68 22.40 -21.37
C THR A 287 -63.15 22.72 -22.79
N ASP A 288 -62.50 22.17 -23.82
CA ASP A 288 -62.68 22.55 -25.22
C ASP A 288 -62.12 21.43 -26.11
N LYS A 289 -62.99 20.55 -26.60
CA LYS A 289 -62.60 19.38 -27.40
C LYS A 289 -62.00 19.73 -28.77
N SER A 290 -62.12 20.98 -29.23
CA SER A 290 -61.53 21.40 -30.53
C SER A 290 -60.01 21.57 -30.44
N ARG A 291 -59.48 21.86 -29.25
CA ARG A 291 -58.06 22.16 -29.03
C ARG A 291 -57.34 20.99 -28.37
N LYS A 292 -56.08 20.76 -28.76
CA LYS A 292 -55.28 19.62 -28.34
C LYS A 292 -54.02 20.07 -27.60
N TYR A 293 -53.48 19.18 -26.79
CA TYR A 293 -52.17 19.27 -26.18
C TYR A 293 -51.24 18.21 -26.76
N TYR A 294 -49.98 18.57 -27.01
CA TYR A 294 -48.87 17.66 -27.15
C TYR A 294 -48.27 17.41 -25.76
N GLN A 295 -48.44 16.20 -25.22
CA GLN A 295 -47.82 15.78 -23.97
C GLN A 295 -46.47 15.13 -24.24
N TYR A 296 -45.39 15.76 -23.79
CA TYR A 296 -44.01 15.28 -23.96
C TYR A 296 -43.28 15.32 -22.60
N HIS A 297 -42.61 14.22 -22.21
CA HIS A 297 -42.01 14.02 -20.87
C HIS A 297 -42.90 14.48 -19.69
N GLY A 298 -44.22 14.21 -19.76
CA GLY A 298 -45.17 14.60 -18.71
C GLY A 298 -45.49 16.11 -18.64
N VAL A 299 -45.22 16.87 -19.71
CA VAL A 299 -45.57 18.29 -19.84
C VAL A 299 -46.51 18.48 -21.02
N ASP A 300 -47.65 19.11 -20.76
CA ASP A 300 -48.67 19.39 -21.78
C ASP A 300 -48.40 20.76 -22.44
N ILE A 301 -48.17 20.77 -23.76
CA ILE A 301 -48.02 22.00 -24.58
C ILE A 301 -49.25 22.15 -25.47
N LEU A 302 -49.94 23.30 -25.44
CA LEU A 302 -51.08 23.55 -26.33
C LEU A 302 -50.63 23.54 -27.80
N GLU A 303 -51.38 22.89 -28.69
CA GLU A 303 -51.06 22.77 -30.12
C GLU A 303 -50.79 24.14 -30.78
N ASP A 304 -51.64 25.14 -30.50
CA ASP A 304 -51.49 26.51 -31.01
C ASP A 304 -50.17 27.16 -30.56
N SER A 305 -49.78 26.94 -29.30
CA SER A 305 -48.52 27.44 -28.75
C SER A 305 -47.33 26.72 -29.35
N PHE A 306 -47.42 25.40 -29.57
CA PHE A 306 -46.36 24.63 -30.19
C PHE A 306 -46.09 25.09 -31.64
N LYS A 307 -47.15 25.31 -32.43
CA LYS A 307 -47.05 25.90 -33.79
C LYS A 307 -46.40 27.29 -33.75
N GLN A 308 -46.70 28.11 -32.73
CA GLN A 308 -46.05 29.42 -32.57
C GLN A 308 -44.55 29.30 -32.23
N TYR A 309 -44.18 28.33 -31.39
CA TYR A 309 -42.79 28.05 -31.00
C TYR A 309 -41.95 27.58 -32.20
N GLU A 310 -42.50 26.65 -32.98
CA GLU A 310 -41.91 26.11 -34.21
C GLU A 310 -41.75 27.19 -35.30
N ASN A 311 -42.84 27.88 -35.67
CA ASN A 311 -42.82 28.92 -36.73
C ASN A 311 -41.88 30.09 -36.42
N LYS A 312 -41.55 30.33 -35.14
CA LYS A 312 -40.61 31.39 -34.71
C LYS A 312 -39.28 30.83 -34.15
N LYS A 313 -39.04 29.52 -34.33
CA LYS A 313 -37.83 28.77 -33.94
C LYS A 313 -37.31 29.09 -32.54
N PHE A 314 -38.23 29.08 -31.55
CA PHE A 314 -37.92 29.32 -30.14
C PHE A 314 -38.68 28.38 -29.19
N LEU A 315 -38.14 28.13 -27.99
CA LEU A 315 -38.85 27.46 -26.90
C LEU A 315 -38.67 28.22 -25.58
N PRO A 316 -39.70 28.26 -24.71
CA PRO A 316 -39.55 28.68 -23.31
C PRO A 316 -38.45 27.87 -22.61
N LEU A 317 -37.53 28.54 -21.90
CA LEU A 317 -36.35 27.92 -21.29
C LEU A 317 -36.72 26.84 -20.25
N HIS A 318 -37.87 26.96 -19.58
CA HIS A 318 -38.35 25.94 -18.65
C HIS A 318 -38.77 24.63 -19.35
N LEU A 319 -39.21 24.68 -20.62
CA LEU A 319 -39.49 23.48 -21.41
C LEU A 319 -38.18 22.82 -21.86
N VAL A 320 -37.24 23.61 -22.36
CA VAL A 320 -35.87 23.16 -22.72
C VAL A 320 -35.22 22.38 -21.57
N LEU A 321 -35.30 22.88 -20.34
CA LEU A 321 -34.78 22.19 -19.16
C LEU A 321 -35.56 20.92 -18.81
N LYS A 322 -36.90 20.93 -18.86
CA LYS A 322 -37.73 19.73 -18.59
C LYS A 322 -37.55 18.63 -19.63
N PHE A 323 -37.22 18.99 -20.87
CA PHE A 323 -37.00 18.05 -21.98
C PHE A 323 -35.52 17.61 -22.13
N GLY A 324 -34.64 18.02 -21.21
CA GLY A 324 -33.22 17.62 -21.25
C GLY A 324 -32.44 18.17 -22.45
N LEU A 325 -32.93 19.20 -23.14
CA LEU A 325 -32.42 19.63 -24.45
C LEU A 325 -31.12 20.44 -24.39
N LYS A 326 -30.49 20.61 -23.22
CA LYS A 326 -29.34 21.52 -22.99
C LYS A 326 -28.22 21.37 -24.02
N ASP A 327 -27.83 20.13 -24.34
CA ASP A 327 -26.74 19.86 -25.27
C ASP A 327 -27.10 20.08 -26.74
N LYS A 328 -28.39 20.05 -27.08
CA LYS A 328 -28.89 20.26 -28.46
C LYS A 328 -29.10 21.74 -28.82
N ILE A 329 -28.79 22.67 -27.91
CA ILE A 329 -29.03 24.10 -28.08
C ILE A 329 -27.78 24.97 -27.81
N LYS A 330 -26.57 24.41 -27.91
CA LYS A 330 -25.31 25.11 -27.56
C LYS A 330 -25.08 26.38 -28.38
N GLU A 331 -25.52 26.39 -29.64
CA GLU A 331 -25.40 27.52 -30.56
C GLU A 331 -26.57 28.53 -30.43
N CYS A 332 -27.60 28.22 -29.65
CA CYS A 332 -28.78 29.05 -29.50
C CYS A 332 -28.53 30.27 -28.59
N ILE A 333 -29.46 31.23 -28.64
CA ILE A 333 -29.42 32.46 -27.84
C ILE A 333 -30.58 32.49 -26.85
N ILE A 334 -30.28 32.73 -25.57
CA ILE A 334 -31.28 32.97 -24.53
C ILE A 334 -31.64 34.46 -24.54
N ARG A 335 -32.89 34.76 -24.90
CA ARG A 335 -33.44 36.12 -24.84
C ARG A 335 -34.27 36.30 -23.57
N THR A 336 -34.06 37.44 -22.93
CA THR A 336 -34.83 37.89 -21.75
C THR A 336 -35.38 39.28 -22.02
N TYR A 337 -36.56 39.59 -21.46
CA TYR A 337 -37.25 40.87 -21.66
C TYR A 337 -37.48 41.56 -20.31
N TYR A 338 -37.21 42.86 -20.22
CA TYR A 338 -37.41 43.66 -19.00
C TYR A 338 -37.75 45.11 -19.33
N HIS A 339 -38.94 45.58 -18.92
CA HIS A 339 -39.49 46.90 -19.29
C HIS A 339 -39.31 47.27 -20.79
N GLY A 340 -39.67 46.35 -21.68
CA GLY A 340 -39.57 46.54 -23.14
C GLY A 340 -38.17 46.41 -23.74
N LYS A 341 -37.09 46.44 -22.94
CA LYS A 341 -35.74 46.13 -23.42
C LYS A 341 -35.53 44.63 -23.49
N GLU A 342 -34.96 44.15 -24.59
CA GLU A 342 -34.44 42.78 -24.69
C GLU A 342 -32.97 42.71 -24.26
N THR A 343 -32.55 41.53 -23.82
CA THR A 343 -31.14 41.20 -23.55
C THR A 343 -30.90 39.77 -24.02
N ASN A 344 -29.98 39.63 -24.96
CA ASN A 344 -29.59 38.38 -25.62
C ASN A 344 -28.29 37.88 -24.98
N ILE A 345 -28.27 36.61 -24.52
CA ILE A 345 -27.10 35.96 -23.93
C ILE A 345 -26.94 34.59 -24.62
N PRO A 346 -25.79 34.24 -25.19
CA PRO A 346 -25.61 32.94 -25.84
C PRO A 346 -25.70 31.80 -24.80
N VAL A 347 -26.19 30.63 -25.20
CA VAL A 347 -26.25 29.44 -24.33
C VAL A 347 -24.84 28.99 -23.92
N THR A 348 -23.88 29.10 -24.83
CA THR A 348 -22.47 28.76 -24.62
C THR A 348 -21.62 30.01 -24.47
N LEU A 349 -20.84 30.08 -23.39
CA LEU A 349 -19.85 31.14 -23.14
C LEU A 349 -18.46 30.66 -23.49
N GLN A 350 -17.77 31.42 -24.33
CA GLN A 350 -16.33 31.30 -24.52
C GLN A 350 -15.61 31.77 -23.25
N LEU A 351 -14.62 31.00 -22.79
CA LEU A 351 -13.81 31.27 -21.62
C LEU A 351 -12.64 32.18 -22.01
N ASP A 352 -12.92 33.48 -22.07
CA ASP A 352 -11.94 34.49 -22.45
C ASP A 352 -11.35 35.25 -21.24
N LYS A 353 -10.30 36.03 -21.52
CA LYS A 353 -9.63 36.88 -20.53
C LYS A 353 -10.57 37.90 -19.87
N ASN A 354 -11.57 38.41 -20.60
CA ASN A 354 -12.44 39.47 -20.11
C ASN A 354 -13.44 38.91 -19.08
N LEU A 355 -13.99 37.72 -19.34
CA LEU A 355 -14.83 36.97 -18.41
C LEU A 355 -14.04 36.55 -17.16
N PHE A 356 -12.82 36.03 -17.31
CA PHE A 356 -11.98 35.63 -16.17
C PHE A 356 -11.62 36.82 -15.28
N ARG A 357 -11.30 37.98 -15.87
CA ARG A 357 -11.01 39.20 -15.12
C ARG A 357 -12.26 39.78 -14.43
N LEU A 358 -13.42 39.79 -15.09
CA LEU A 358 -14.69 40.15 -14.45
C LEU A 358 -15.00 39.24 -13.25
N ILE A 359 -14.80 37.93 -13.40
CA ILE A 359 -15.01 36.96 -12.31
C ILE A 359 -14.02 37.23 -11.17
N GLY A 360 -12.76 37.54 -11.45
CA GLY A 360 -11.77 37.93 -10.42
C GLY A 360 -12.21 39.17 -9.64
N LEU A 361 -12.58 40.25 -10.34
CA LEU A 361 -13.12 41.47 -9.73
C LEU A 361 -14.43 41.21 -8.96
N PHE A 362 -15.28 40.30 -9.44
CA PHE A 362 -16.52 39.95 -8.74
C PHE A 362 -16.27 39.11 -7.48
N VAL A 363 -15.26 38.24 -7.47
CA VAL A 363 -14.90 37.43 -6.30
C VAL A 363 -14.21 38.28 -5.23
N ALA A 364 -13.48 39.34 -5.63
CA ALA A 364 -12.94 40.38 -4.75
C ALA A 364 -14.02 41.36 -4.24
N GLU A 365 -14.44 42.32 -5.07
CA GLU A 365 -15.24 43.50 -4.66
C GLU A 365 -16.72 43.42 -5.07
N GLY A 366 -17.16 42.27 -5.59
CA GLY A 366 -18.50 42.04 -6.09
C GLY A 366 -19.50 41.55 -5.05
N HIS A 367 -20.74 42.02 -5.13
CA HIS A 367 -21.90 41.47 -4.40
C HIS A 367 -23.06 41.24 -5.38
N SER A 368 -23.89 40.23 -5.10
CA SER A 368 -25.09 39.92 -5.90
C SER A 368 -26.36 40.21 -5.12
N ASP A 369 -27.19 41.07 -5.70
CA ASP A 369 -28.60 41.20 -5.35
C ASP A 369 -29.45 40.34 -6.30
N VAL A 370 -30.78 40.47 -6.24
CA VAL A 370 -31.73 39.64 -7.03
C VAL A 370 -31.63 39.90 -8.55
N ARG A 371 -31.32 41.14 -8.96
CA ARG A 371 -31.33 41.56 -10.39
C ARG A 371 -30.05 42.29 -10.86
N GLN A 372 -29.05 42.47 -9.99
CA GLN A 372 -27.82 43.21 -10.29
C GLN A 372 -26.58 42.57 -9.65
N LEU A 373 -25.44 42.72 -10.32
CA LEU A 373 -24.09 42.52 -9.76
C LEU A 373 -23.51 43.90 -9.46
N GLY A 374 -23.26 44.20 -8.19
CA GLY A 374 -22.62 45.44 -7.77
C GLY A 374 -21.15 45.22 -7.47
N PHE A 375 -20.28 46.07 -8.02
CA PHE A 375 -18.85 46.15 -7.72
C PHE A 375 -18.60 47.47 -6.98
N THR A 376 -17.72 47.51 -5.99
CA THR A 376 -17.40 48.75 -5.25
C THR A 376 -15.90 49.00 -5.30
N PHE A 377 -15.50 50.16 -5.81
CA PHE A 377 -14.11 50.55 -6.03
C PHE A 377 -13.80 51.90 -5.37
N GLY A 378 -12.53 52.21 -5.14
CA GLY A 378 -12.08 53.54 -4.76
C GLY A 378 -12.13 54.53 -5.93
N LYS A 379 -12.31 55.83 -5.64
CA LYS A 379 -12.25 56.94 -6.62
C LYS A 379 -10.94 57.07 -7.42
N HIS A 380 -9.91 56.25 -7.14
CA HIS A 380 -8.63 56.24 -7.83
C HIS A 380 -8.43 54.99 -8.72
N GLU A 381 -9.45 54.13 -8.81
CA GLU A 381 -9.39 52.82 -9.48
C GLU A 381 -10.10 52.84 -10.85
N ASP A 382 -10.07 53.98 -11.54
CA ASP A 382 -10.79 54.23 -12.80
C ASP A 382 -10.56 53.16 -13.86
N LYS A 383 -9.39 52.50 -13.85
CA LYS A 383 -9.08 51.39 -14.76
C LYS A 383 -9.99 50.18 -14.52
N LEU A 384 -10.23 49.80 -13.26
CA LEU A 384 -11.10 48.67 -12.91
C LEU A 384 -12.57 49.02 -13.17
N ILE A 385 -12.97 50.26 -12.87
CA ILE A 385 -14.30 50.79 -13.18
C ILE A 385 -14.58 50.72 -14.68
N ASN A 386 -13.68 51.24 -15.52
CA ASN A 386 -13.81 51.20 -16.97
C ASN A 386 -13.81 49.77 -17.52
N GLU A 387 -13.06 48.85 -16.91
CA GLU A 387 -13.04 47.44 -17.33
C GLU A 387 -14.39 46.75 -17.11
N VAL A 388 -15.00 46.89 -15.92
CA VAL A 388 -16.34 46.34 -15.63
C VAL A 388 -17.40 46.98 -16.54
N VAL A 389 -17.33 48.29 -16.79
CA VAL A 389 -18.22 49.01 -17.71
C VAL A 389 -18.07 48.52 -19.14
N ASN A 390 -16.84 48.29 -19.61
CA ASN A 390 -16.57 47.82 -20.97
C ASN A 390 -16.97 46.35 -21.15
N PHE A 391 -16.77 45.46 -20.17
CA PHE A 391 -17.37 44.12 -20.20
C PHE A 391 -18.90 44.23 -20.32
N GLY A 392 -19.54 45.08 -19.50
CA GLY A 392 -20.97 45.31 -19.56
C GLY A 392 -21.45 45.70 -20.97
N ARG A 393 -20.77 46.64 -21.63
CA ARG A 393 -21.04 47.04 -23.01
C ARG A 393 -20.87 45.90 -24.02
N ILE A 394 -19.73 45.20 -23.98
CA ILE A 394 -19.41 44.09 -24.90
C ILE A 394 -20.42 42.94 -24.77
N PHE A 395 -20.85 42.65 -23.54
CA PHE A 395 -21.76 41.54 -23.22
C PHE A 395 -23.25 41.95 -23.26
N GLY A 396 -23.59 43.17 -23.70
CA GLY A 396 -24.97 43.66 -23.79
C GLY A 396 -25.70 43.84 -22.44
N LEU A 397 -24.96 43.93 -21.33
CA LEU A 397 -25.51 44.18 -19.99
C LEU A 397 -25.74 45.67 -19.77
N ASN A 398 -26.89 46.03 -19.21
CA ASN A 398 -27.13 47.42 -18.81
C ASN A 398 -26.21 47.74 -17.61
N CYS A 399 -25.58 48.91 -17.62
CA CYS A 399 -24.63 49.33 -16.59
C CYS A 399 -25.02 50.69 -16.00
N THR A 400 -24.87 50.86 -14.68
CA THR A 400 -24.94 52.17 -14.01
C THR A 400 -23.75 52.39 -13.09
N ILE A 401 -23.42 53.65 -12.82
CA ILE A 401 -22.29 54.06 -11.97
C ILE A 401 -22.82 55.02 -10.91
N GLU A 402 -22.59 54.72 -9.64
CA GLU A 402 -23.05 55.47 -8.47
C GLU A 402 -21.86 55.99 -7.67
N ASN A 403 -21.69 57.32 -7.63
CA ASN A 403 -20.74 57.97 -6.72
C ASN A 403 -21.30 57.95 -5.29
N ARG A 404 -20.47 57.57 -4.30
CA ARG A 404 -20.86 57.53 -2.89
C ARG A 404 -20.11 58.58 -2.05
N ASN A 405 -20.78 59.10 -1.04
CA ASN A 405 -20.31 60.18 -0.17
C ASN A 405 -19.01 59.81 0.58
N ASN A 406 -18.75 58.52 0.80
CA ASN A 406 -17.54 57.99 1.44
C ASN A 406 -16.32 57.87 0.49
N GLY A 407 -16.39 58.39 -0.75
CA GLY A 407 -15.28 58.36 -1.70
C GLY A 407 -15.12 57.05 -2.47
N SER A 408 -16.09 56.12 -2.39
CA SER A 408 -16.14 54.97 -3.29
C SER A 408 -17.07 55.21 -4.49
N ILE A 409 -16.81 54.48 -5.57
CA ILE A 409 -17.62 54.41 -6.78
C ILE A 409 -18.21 53.00 -6.85
N ARG A 410 -19.51 52.89 -7.13
CA ARG A 410 -20.20 51.61 -7.27
C ARG A 410 -20.67 51.41 -8.71
N VAL A 411 -20.17 50.36 -9.37
CA VAL A 411 -20.62 49.95 -10.70
C VAL A 411 -21.66 48.85 -10.54
N LYS A 412 -22.80 48.95 -11.23
CA LYS A 412 -23.87 47.93 -11.23
C LYS A 412 -24.10 47.40 -12.64
N LEU A 413 -23.97 46.08 -12.82
CA LEU A 413 -24.35 45.39 -14.04
C LEU A 413 -25.71 44.68 -13.85
N PHE A 414 -26.62 44.88 -14.80
CA PHE A 414 -27.96 44.28 -14.79
C PHE A 414 -28.10 43.26 -15.94
N GLY A 415 -28.54 42.04 -15.59
CA GLY A 415 -28.84 40.99 -16.55
C GLY A 415 -29.38 39.75 -15.84
N ASN A 416 -30.68 39.48 -15.99
CA ASN A 416 -31.43 38.54 -15.14
C ASN A 416 -30.80 37.13 -15.07
N LEU A 417 -30.41 36.57 -16.22
CA LEU A 417 -29.75 35.27 -16.31
C LEU A 417 -28.28 35.32 -15.83
N PHE A 418 -27.52 36.32 -16.28
CA PHE A 418 -26.09 36.43 -15.96
C PHE A 418 -25.82 36.70 -14.46
N VAL A 419 -26.69 37.48 -13.79
CA VAL A 419 -26.67 37.68 -12.34
C VAL A 419 -26.85 36.34 -11.60
N LYS A 420 -27.77 35.49 -12.07
CA LYS A 420 -28.05 34.16 -11.50
C LYS A 420 -26.88 33.19 -11.73
N PHE A 421 -26.34 33.15 -12.95
CA PHE A 421 -25.11 32.42 -13.27
C PHE A 421 -23.97 32.81 -12.30
N MET A 422 -23.61 34.10 -12.26
CA MET A 422 -22.52 34.61 -11.41
C MET A 422 -22.75 34.35 -9.93
N ARG A 423 -23.99 34.46 -9.44
CA ARG A 423 -24.37 34.12 -8.06
C ARG A 423 -24.20 32.63 -7.75
N ASN A 424 -24.57 31.74 -8.66
CA ASN A 424 -24.48 30.29 -8.47
C ASN A 424 -23.03 29.79 -8.54
N VAL A 425 -22.21 30.34 -9.44
CA VAL A 425 -20.81 29.90 -9.62
C VAL A 425 -19.82 30.58 -8.67
N CYS A 426 -20.00 31.87 -8.34
CA CYS A 426 -19.06 32.62 -7.46
C CYS A 426 -19.55 32.82 -6.02
N GLY A 427 -20.85 32.63 -5.75
CA GLY A 427 -21.47 32.88 -4.43
C GLY A 427 -21.95 34.31 -4.19
N LYS A 428 -22.93 34.46 -3.28
CA LYS A 428 -23.65 35.74 -3.02
C LYS A 428 -22.95 36.68 -2.04
N LEU A 429 -22.59 36.18 -0.85
CA LEU A 429 -22.06 36.95 0.29
C LEU A 429 -20.59 36.61 0.53
N ALA A 430 -19.83 37.52 1.17
CA ALA A 430 -18.39 37.37 1.40
C ALA A 430 -17.97 36.04 2.06
N LYS A 431 -18.72 35.55 3.07
CA LYS A 431 -18.47 34.24 3.71
C LYS A 431 -18.66 33.04 2.77
N GLY A 432 -19.49 33.19 1.74
CA GLY A 432 -19.84 32.14 0.76
C GLY A 432 -19.27 32.38 -0.64
N LYS A 433 -18.28 33.27 -0.79
CA LYS A 433 -17.54 33.43 -2.05
C LYS A 433 -16.71 32.17 -2.33
N LYS A 434 -16.62 31.81 -3.61
CA LYS A 434 -15.83 30.67 -4.12
C LYS A 434 -15.31 30.94 -5.53
N ILE A 435 -14.27 30.21 -5.93
CA ILE A 435 -13.79 30.13 -7.32
C ILE A 435 -14.69 29.15 -8.09
N PRO A 436 -15.19 29.50 -9.29
CA PRO A 436 -15.93 28.57 -10.16
C PRO A 436 -15.09 27.36 -10.59
N GLU A 437 -15.73 26.18 -10.68
CA GLU A 437 -15.07 24.91 -10.99
C GLU A 437 -14.32 24.94 -12.33
N PHE A 438 -14.92 25.57 -13.34
CA PHE A 438 -14.36 25.66 -14.70
C PHE A 438 -13.04 26.42 -14.78
N ILE A 439 -12.70 27.29 -13.81
CA ILE A 439 -11.41 27.99 -13.77
C ILE A 439 -10.25 27.02 -13.53
N PHE A 440 -10.46 25.95 -12.76
CA PHE A 440 -9.46 24.90 -12.58
C PHE A 440 -9.27 24.03 -13.84
N ARG A 441 -10.18 24.12 -14.81
CA ARG A 441 -10.20 23.32 -16.05
C ARG A 441 -9.63 24.05 -17.27
N THR A 442 -9.16 25.29 -17.13
CA THR A 442 -8.52 26.07 -18.22
C THR A 442 -6.99 26.06 -18.11
N ASN A 443 -6.30 26.48 -19.17
CA ASN A 443 -4.85 26.69 -19.20
C ASN A 443 -4.33 27.76 -18.20
N LYS A 444 -3.00 27.82 -18.02
CA LYS A 444 -2.29 28.74 -17.12
C LYS A 444 -2.62 30.23 -17.33
N ASP A 445 -2.68 30.70 -18.58
CA ASP A 445 -2.86 32.11 -18.93
C ASP A 445 -4.22 32.65 -18.47
N LEU A 446 -5.30 31.92 -18.79
CA LEU A 446 -6.65 32.25 -18.31
C LEU A 446 -6.72 32.22 -16.77
N ARG A 447 -6.17 31.20 -16.11
CA ARG A 447 -6.13 31.12 -14.64
C ARG A 447 -5.42 32.34 -14.03
N MET A 448 -4.30 32.77 -14.61
CA MET A 448 -3.54 33.91 -14.13
C MET A 448 -4.29 35.24 -14.32
N HIS A 449 -5.04 35.42 -15.41
CA HIS A 449 -5.93 36.56 -15.59
C HIS A 449 -7.01 36.70 -14.50
N PHE A 450 -7.59 35.58 -14.02
CA PHE A 450 -8.49 35.61 -12.87
C PHE A 450 -7.76 36.00 -11.57
N ILE A 451 -6.58 35.42 -11.31
CA ILE A 451 -5.76 35.70 -10.12
C ILE A 451 -5.36 37.18 -10.08
N ASP A 452 -4.90 37.72 -11.21
CA ASP A 452 -4.50 39.12 -11.35
C ASP A 452 -5.66 40.09 -11.06
N ALA A 453 -6.86 39.80 -11.59
CA ALA A 453 -8.04 40.63 -11.35
C ALA A 453 -8.52 40.56 -9.89
N TYR A 454 -8.52 39.36 -9.28
CA TYR A 454 -8.80 39.22 -7.85
C TYR A 454 -7.77 39.98 -7.00
N CYS A 455 -6.49 39.91 -7.39
CA CYS A 455 -5.41 40.65 -6.75
C CYS A 455 -5.54 42.17 -6.91
N GLN A 456 -6.08 42.68 -8.01
CA GLN A 456 -6.28 44.11 -8.20
C GLN A 456 -7.39 44.67 -7.30
N GLY A 457 -8.41 43.88 -6.95
CA GLY A 457 -9.44 44.29 -5.99
C GLY A 457 -9.02 44.10 -4.52
N ASN A 458 -8.51 42.92 -4.17
CA ASN A 458 -8.32 42.51 -2.76
C ASN A 458 -6.86 42.13 -2.39
N GLY A 459 -5.88 42.51 -3.21
CA GLY A 459 -4.46 42.22 -2.98
C GLY A 459 -3.75 43.33 -2.21
N HIS A 460 -3.19 43.01 -1.04
CA HIS A 460 -2.38 43.92 -0.24
C HIS A 460 -0.89 43.56 -0.33
N ARG A 461 -0.08 44.45 -0.91
CA ARG A 461 1.39 44.30 -0.91
C ARG A 461 1.97 44.66 0.46
N LEU A 462 2.69 43.72 1.06
CA LEU A 462 3.38 43.93 2.34
C LEU A 462 4.71 44.68 2.11
N LYS A 463 4.81 45.90 2.67
CA LYS A 463 6.01 46.77 2.52
C LYS A 463 7.29 46.16 3.11
N ARG A 464 7.17 45.31 4.14
CA ARG A 464 8.26 44.45 4.63
C ARG A 464 8.08 43.05 4.02
N GLY A 465 9.14 42.52 3.39
CA GLY A 465 9.21 41.12 2.96
C GLY A 465 8.92 40.80 1.49
N ASN A 466 8.55 41.79 0.65
CA ASN A 466 8.18 41.56 -0.77
C ASN A 466 7.16 40.41 -0.95
N ALA A 467 6.07 40.51 -0.19
CA ALA A 467 4.99 39.52 -0.20
C ALA A 467 3.66 40.16 -0.62
N LEU A 468 2.80 39.35 -1.22
CA LEU A 468 1.44 39.69 -1.63
C LEU A 468 0.46 38.90 -0.75
N MET A 469 -0.42 39.61 -0.05
CA MET A 469 -1.42 39.04 0.86
C MET A 469 -2.83 39.27 0.32
N PHE A 470 -3.58 38.18 0.20
CA PHE A 470 -5.03 38.19 -0.01
C PHE A 470 -5.74 38.00 1.33
N ALA A 471 -6.87 38.67 1.56
CA ALA A 471 -7.70 38.49 2.74
C ALA A 471 -9.14 38.09 2.34
N THR A 472 -9.79 37.20 3.08
CA THR A 472 -11.19 36.84 2.81
C THR A 472 -11.92 36.30 4.03
N LYS A 473 -13.25 36.42 4.04
CA LYS A 473 -14.13 35.82 5.05
C LYS A 473 -14.63 34.41 4.67
N SER A 474 -14.19 33.84 3.54
CA SER A 474 -14.52 32.48 3.08
C SER A 474 -13.32 31.52 3.23
N LYS A 475 -13.46 30.46 4.04
CA LYS A 475 -12.46 29.37 4.13
C LYS A 475 -12.27 28.72 2.76
N THR A 476 -13.37 28.46 2.05
CA THR A 476 -13.40 27.83 0.73
C THR A 476 -12.62 28.63 -0.31
N LEU A 477 -12.84 29.94 -0.41
CA LEU A 477 -12.10 30.79 -1.35
C LEU A 477 -10.59 30.83 -1.03
N ALA A 478 -10.21 30.88 0.25
CA ALA A 478 -8.80 30.85 0.63
C ALA A 478 -8.11 29.54 0.22
N LEU A 479 -8.73 28.39 0.49
CA LEU A 479 -8.20 27.08 0.09
C LEU A 479 -8.18 26.90 -1.43
N GLN A 480 -9.26 27.28 -2.11
CA GLN A 480 -9.35 27.25 -3.57
C GLN A 480 -8.29 28.14 -4.23
N MET A 481 -8.04 29.34 -3.69
CA MET A 481 -6.98 30.23 -4.18
C MET A 481 -5.60 29.61 -3.98
N GLN A 482 -5.35 28.98 -2.83
CA GLN A 482 -4.10 28.28 -2.55
C GLN A 482 -3.84 27.14 -3.55
N TYR A 483 -4.83 26.28 -3.80
CA TYR A 483 -4.74 25.21 -4.80
C TYR A 483 -4.63 25.74 -6.24
N LEU A 484 -5.35 26.83 -6.59
CA LEU A 484 -5.25 27.45 -7.91
C LEU A 484 -3.86 28.06 -8.15
N LEU A 485 -3.24 28.67 -7.13
CA LEU A 485 -1.86 29.16 -7.19
C LEU A 485 -0.88 27.99 -7.43
N LEU A 486 -1.05 26.87 -6.71
CA LEU A 486 -0.25 25.65 -6.94
C LEU A 486 -0.41 25.09 -8.36
N MET A 487 -1.62 25.11 -8.96
CA MET A 487 -1.80 24.71 -10.37
C MET A 487 -1.08 25.61 -11.38
N ASN A 488 -0.67 26.83 -10.97
CA ASN A 488 0.14 27.72 -11.80
C ASN A 488 1.64 27.69 -11.43
N GLY A 489 2.05 26.84 -10.47
CA GLY A 489 3.43 26.73 -9.97
C GLY A 489 3.79 27.74 -8.88
N VAL A 490 2.80 28.40 -8.26
CA VAL A 490 3.00 29.42 -7.23
C VAL A 490 2.66 28.85 -5.85
N THR A 491 3.67 28.65 -5.01
CA THR A 491 3.47 28.24 -3.61
C THR A 491 2.95 29.41 -2.77
N SER A 492 2.09 29.13 -1.79
CA SER A 492 1.52 30.16 -0.93
C SER A 492 1.16 29.65 0.47
N SER A 493 1.28 30.54 1.45
CA SER A 493 1.10 30.26 2.88
C SER A 493 -0.31 30.63 3.35
N TYR A 494 -0.92 29.78 4.17
CA TYR A 494 -2.25 30.00 4.75
C TYR A 494 -2.17 30.54 6.18
N GLY A 495 -3.08 31.46 6.52
CA GLY A 495 -3.26 31.96 7.88
C GLY A 495 -4.73 32.24 8.21
N LYS A 496 -5.03 32.26 9.51
CA LYS A 496 -6.31 32.75 10.04
C LYS A 496 -6.05 33.79 11.12
N ALA A 497 -6.78 34.90 11.08
CA ALA A 497 -6.74 35.96 12.08
C ALA A 497 -8.16 36.27 12.55
N LEU A 498 -8.34 36.55 13.84
CA LEU A 498 -9.63 36.98 14.37
C LEU A 498 -9.68 38.51 14.34
N GLU A 499 -10.62 39.08 13.57
CA GLU A 499 -10.71 40.52 13.36
C GLU A 499 -12.08 41.04 13.80
N LYS A 500 -12.09 42.16 14.53
CA LYS A 500 -13.34 42.88 14.90
C LYS A 500 -14.05 43.30 13.63
N GLY A 501 -15.27 42.80 13.41
CA GLY A 501 -16.10 43.25 12.31
C GLY A 501 -16.61 44.68 12.53
N LEU A 502 -16.99 45.35 11.44
CA LEU A 502 -17.66 46.66 11.48
C LEU A 502 -19.01 46.65 12.24
N GLY A 503 -19.54 45.46 12.56
CA GLY A 503 -20.74 45.25 13.37
C GLY A 503 -20.51 44.25 14.50
N LYS A 504 -19.92 44.72 15.61
CA LYS A 504 -19.84 44.14 16.98
C LYS A 504 -19.30 42.71 17.19
N GLU A 505 -19.32 41.80 16.24
CA GLU A 505 -18.76 40.44 16.40
C GLU A 505 -17.34 40.30 15.85
N ASN A 506 -16.54 39.48 16.55
CA ASN A 506 -15.25 39.01 16.09
C ASN A 506 -15.44 37.96 14.98
N THR A 507 -14.81 38.15 13.82
CA THR A 507 -14.96 37.24 12.68
C THR A 507 -13.62 36.80 12.12
N TRP A 508 -13.47 35.50 11.89
CA TRP A 508 -12.27 34.95 11.25
C TRP A 508 -12.08 35.53 9.84
N THR A 509 -10.87 36.02 9.58
CA THR A 509 -10.34 36.36 8.25
C THR A 509 -9.28 35.34 7.90
N HIS A 510 -9.48 34.67 6.77
CA HIS A 510 -8.48 33.79 6.17
C HIS A 510 -7.56 34.63 5.29
N LYS A 511 -6.26 34.34 5.36
CA LYS A 511 -5.22 35.08 4.65
C LYS A 511 -4.37 34.10 3.85
N VAL A 512 -4.10 34.44 2.59
CA VAL A 512 -3.23 33.66 1.70
C VAL A 512 -2.09 34.58 1.28
N VAL A 513 -0.85 34.14 1.48
CA VAL A 513 0.34 34.98 1.26
C VAL A 513 1.30 34.32 0.28
N VAL A 514 1.63 35.03 -0.80
CA VAL A 514 2.65 34.68 -1.80
C VAL A 514 3.93 35.46 -1.49
N TYR A 515 5.08 34.82 -1.61
CA TYR A 515 6.40 35.40 -1.32
C TYR A 515 7.34 35.27 -2.53
N GLY A 516 8.39 36.10 -2.58
CA GLY A 516 9.52 35.93 -3.50
C GLY A 516 9.15 36.02 -4.99
N THR A 517 9.86 35.25 -5.81
CA THR A 517 9.63 35.13 -7.27
C THR A 517 8.21 34.74 -7.66
N GLY A 518 7.41 34.10 -6.79
CA GLY A 518 5.99 33.83 -7.04
C GLY A 518 5.13 35.08 -7.28
N VAL A 519 5.60 36.26 -6.86
CA VAL A 519 4.96 37.55 -7.17
C VAL A 519 5.22 38.00 -8.62
N ASN A 520 6.29 37.52 -9.26
CA ASN A 520 6.66 37.86 -10.64
C ASN A 520 5.89 37.06 -11.70
N GLU A 521 5.18 35.99 -11.33
CA GLU A 521 4.32 35.20 -12.24
C GLU A 521 3.05 35.96 -12.68
N SER A 522 2.71 37.07 -12.01
CA SER A 522 1.62 37.97 -12.37
C SER A 522 1.94 38.80 -13.63
N HIS A 523 1.00 38.91 -14.57
CA HIS A 523 1.14 39.79 -15.74
C HIS A 523 1.15 41.28 -15.35
N ILE A 524 0.74 41.62 -14.12
CA ILE A 524 0.56 42.98 -13.61
C ILE A 524 1.69 43.38 -12.65
N TYR A 525 2.14 42.47 -11.79
CA TYR A 525 3.14 42.78 -10.75
C TYR A 525 4.60 42.44 -11.15
N SER A 526 4.81 41.61 -12.17
CA SER A 526 6.13 41.36 -12.80
C SER A 526 6.92 42.64 -13.15
N ARG A 527 6.21 43.72 -13.52
CA ARG A 527 6.81 45.02 -13.89
C ARG A 527 7.57 45.72 -12.75
N TYR A 528 7.43 45.29 -11.49
CA TYR A 528 8.11 45.90 -10.34
C TYR A 528 9.49 45.33 -10.02
N ASN A 529 10.02 44.43 -10.87
CA ASN A 529 11.44 44.07 -10.99
C ASN A 529 12.16 43.81 -9.64
N VAL A 530 11.75 42.74 -8.95
CA VAL A 530 12.35 42.30 -7.69
C VAL A 530 13.75 41.74 -7.95
N ARG A 531 14.78 42.61 -7.88
CA ARG A 531 16.19 42.19 -7.87
C ARG A 531 16.47 41.28 -6.66
N ALA A 532 16.61 39.98 -6.93
CA ALA A 532 17.08 39.01 -5.95
C ALA A 532 18.53 39.33 -5.54
N LYS A 533 18.70 39.97 -4.37
CA LYS A 533 20.02 40.18 -3.77
C LYS A 533 20.50 38.87 -3.14
N ARG A 534 21.26 38.09 -3.91
CA ARG A 534 22.19 37.10 -3.34
C ARG A 534 23.05 37.80 -2.29
N ARG A 535 22.89 37.39 -1.04
CA ARG A 535 23.73 37.81 0.09
C ARG A 535 23.97 36.58 0.95
N ASN A 536 25.21 36.10 0.94
CA ASN A 536 25.69 35.21 2.00
C ASN A 536 25.59 36.02 3.30
N ILE A 537 24.98 35.44 4.34
CA ILE A 537 24.89 36.03 5.67
C ILE A 537 25.29 34.93 6.66
N GLU A 538 26.37 35.18 7.38
CA GLU A 538 26.82 34.33 8.48
C GLU A 538 25.81 34.40 9.63
N LEU A 539 25.64 33.28 10.35
CA LEU A 539 24.70 33.17 11.46
C LEU A 539 25.20 33.99 12.66
N ASN A 540 24.55 35.12 12.93
CA ASN A 540 24.63 35.75 14.25
C ASN A 540 23.34 36.51 14.62
N ASN A 541 22.94 36.36 15.88
CA ASN A 541 21.78 36.98 16.55
C ASN A 541 20.39 36.73 15.89
N GLY A 542 19.64 35.80 16.47
CA GLY A 542 18.36 35.34 15.93
C GLY A 542 17.19 36.33 16.02
N LYS A 543 16.82 36.92 14.88
CA LYS A 543 15.44 37.33 14.52
C LYS A 543 15.33 37.66 13.02
N VAL A 544 15.20 36.63 12.18
CA VAL A 544 15.04 36.79 10.72
C VAL A 544 13.60 36.48 10.32
N LEU A 545 12.91 37.50 9.78
CA LEU A 545 11.56 37.38 9.23
C LEU A 545 11.58 37.95 7.80
N GLY A 546 12.23 37.23 6.89
CA GLY A 546 12.37 37.62 5.49
C GLY A 546 13.18 36.66 4.63
N VAL A 547 12.68 36.46 3.40
CA VAL A 547 13.35 35.82 2.25
C VAL A 547 13.82 34.38 2.48
N LEU A 548 12.89 33.43 2.33
CA LEU A 548 13.20 32.03 2.02
C LEU A 548 12.80 31.76 0.57
N GLU A 549 13.79 31.90 -0.31
CA GLU A 549 13.76 31.41 -1.68
C GLU A 549 14.66 30.14 -1.69
N GLU A 550 14.34 29.13 -2.51
CA GLU A 550 14.77 27.71 -2.36
C GLU A 550 13.95 26.89 -1.35
N SER A 551 12.67 26.65 -1.67
CA SER A 551 12.05 25.37 -1.30
C SER A 551 12.70 24.27 -2.16
N TYR A 552 13.68 23.55 -1.60
CA TYR A 552 14.31 22.41 -2.27
C TYR A 552 13.26 21.42 -2.77
N GLY A 553 13.49 20.84 -3.95
CA GLY A 553 12.47 20.08 -4.67
C GLY A 553 13.04 19.35 -5.88
N ILE A 554 12.32 18.34 -6.36
CA ILE A 554 12.65 17.53 -7.53
C ILE A 554 11.37 17.38 -8.36
N GLY A 555 11.40 17.73 -9.64
CA GLY A 555 10.21 17.76 -10.48
C GLY A 555 9.16 18.74 -9.95
N ASP A 556 7.92 18.27 -9.78
CA ASP A 556 6.82 19.05 -9.20
C ASP A 556 6.77 18.94 -7.66
N LEU A 557 7.69 18.21 -7.01
CA LEU A 557 7.76 18.07 -5.55
C LEU A 557 8.48 19.27 -4.89
N SER A 558 8.08 19.60 -3.67
CA SER A 558 8.81 20.47 -2.73
C SER A 558 8.95 19.82 -1.37
N PHE A 559 10.07 20.10 -0.70
CA PHE A 559 10.41 19.62 0.63
C PHE A 559 10.08 20.72 1.63
N VAL A 560 9.00 20.52 2.38
CA VAL A 560 8.48 21.51 3.33
C VAL A 560 8.75 21.04 4.76
N LYS A 561 9.48 21.86 5.51
CA LYS A 561 9.91 21.53 6.87
C LYS A 561 8.74 21.59 7.86
N ILE A 562 8.63 20.59 8.72
CA ILE A 562 7.68 20.55 9.84
C ILE A 562 8.10 21.61 10.86
N LYS A 563 7.12 22.40 11.30
CA LYS A 563 7.25 23.45 12.31
C LYS A 563 6.61 23.08 13.64
N SER A 564 5.48 22.37 13.62
CA SER A 564 4.88 21.80 14.83
C SER A 564 4.11 20.51 14.55
N ILE A 565 4.04 19.63 15.55
CA ILE A 565 3.18 18.45 15.56
C ILE A 565 2.30 18.50 16.82
N GLU A 566 0.99 18.64 16.63
CA GLU A 566 0.01 18.80 17.71
C GLU A 566 -0.87 17.53 17.81
N ILE A 567 -0.93 16.88 18.97
CA ILE A 567 -1.81 15.71 19.18
C ILE A 567 -3.24 16.19 19.47
N ILE A 568 -4.22 15.70 18.71
CA ILE A 568 -5.64 15.97 18.90
C ILE A 568 -6.29 14.75 19.56
N ASN A 569 -6.62 14.88 20.84
CA ASN A 569 -7.25 13.81 21.61
C ASN A 569 -8.76 13.72 21.32
N GLU A 570 -9.48 14.85 21.35
CA GLU A 570 -10.93 14.90 21.21
C GLU A 570 -11.41 15.18 19.77
N GLY A 571 -12.60 14.68 19.43
CA GLY A 571 -13.22 14.84 18.10
C GLY A 571 -12.85 13.75 17.08
N TYR A 572 -13.46 13.84 15.90
CA TYR A 572 -13.29 12.93 14.76
C TYR A 572 -13.55 11.45 15.08
N GLU A 573 -14.83 11.05 15.16
CA GLU A 573 -15.20 9.64 15.35
C GLU A 573 -14.80 8.76 14.16
N TYR A 574 -14.80 9.32 12.94
CA TYR A 574 -14.43 8.63 11.71
C TYR A 574 -13.24 9.30 11.02
N VAL A 575 -12.44 8.47 10.35
CA VAL A 575 -11.28 8.85 9.55
C VAL A 575 -11.37 8.18 8.18
N TYR A 576 -10.77 8.81 7.17
CA TYR A 576 -11.04 8.55 5.76
C TYR A 576 -9.75 8.44 4.93
N ASP A 577 -9.74 7.56 3.93
CA ASP A 577 -8.61 7.35 3.00
C ASP A 577 -9.11 7.04 1.58
N ILE A 578 -8.22 7.10 0.59
CA ILE A 578 -8.49 6.70 -0.80
C ILE A 578 -7.34 5.87 -1.37
N SER A 579 -7.67 4.84 -2.15
CA SER A 579 -6.66 4.02 -2.82
C SER A 579 -6.43 4.46 -4.26
N VAL A 580 -5.18 4.78 -4.60
CA VAL A 580 -4.74 5.23 -5.94
C VAL A 580 -3.70 4.24 -6.47
N PRO A 581 -4.08 3.31 -7.37
CA PRO A 581 -3.14 2.33 -7.94
C PRO A 581 -1.98 2.98 -8.69
N GLU A 582 -0.94 2.19 -8.95
CA GLU A 582 0.35 2.56 -9.58
C GLU A 582 1.21 3.56 -8.79
N CYS A 583 0.60 4.59 -8.21
CA CYS A 583 1.28 5.72 -7.56
C CYS A 583 1.24 5.64 -6.03
N GLU A 584 0.23 5.00 -5.45
CA GLU A 584 0.13 4.75 -4.00
C GLU A 584 0.17 6.03 -3.13
N ASN A 585 -0.26 7.15 -3.70
CA ASN A 585 -0.29 8.46 -3.03
C ASN A 585 -1.41 9.37 -3.55
N PHE A 586 -1.69 10.44 -2.81
CA PHE A 586 -2.55 11.54 -3.22
C PHE A 586 -2.19 12.85 -2.51
N VAL A 587 -2.79 13.97 -2.94
CA VAL A 587 -2.62 15.29 -2.31
C VAL A 587 -3.85 15.67 -1.47
N GLY A 588 -3.66 15.80 -0.16
CA GLY A 588 -4.66 16.30 0.79
C GLY A 588 -4.14 17.48 1.63
N GLY A 589 -4.99 18.05 2.47
CA GLY A 589 -4.59 19.02 3.49
C GLY A 589 -4.54 20.48 3.03
N ILE A 590 -4.49 21.41 3.99
CA ILE A 590 -4.43 22.85 3.75
C ILE A 590 -3.14 23.19 2.98
N GLY A 591 -3.32 23.58 1.71
CA GLY A 591 -2.25 23.93 0.79
C GLY A 591 -1.56 22.76 0.11
N GLY A 592 -2.07 21.53 0.26
CA GLY A 592 -1.52 20.32 -0.34
C GLY A 592 -0.24 19.82 0.33
N ILE A 593 -0.35 18.66 0.98
CA ILE A 593 0.71 17.77 1.47
C ILE A 593 0.45 16.40 0.82
N THR A 594 1.49 15.58 0.62
CA THR A 594 1.34 14.28 -0.06
C THR A 594 1.28 13.12 0.94
N CYS A 595 0.19 12.38 0.82
CA CYS A 595 -0.24 11.27 1.68
C CYS A 595 0.04 9.93 0.99
N HIS A 596 0.47 8.90 1.71
CA HIS A 596 0.48 7.52 1.21
C HIS A 596 -0.94 6.92 1.31
N ASN A 597 -1.30 5.97 0.43
CA ASN A 597 -2.56 5.22 0.58
C ASN A 597 -2.40 3.96 1.44
N SER A 598 -3.51 3.45 1.96
CA SER A 598 -3.57 2.11 2.56
C SER A 598 -3.18 1.02 1.54
N ARG A 599 -2.07 0.30 1.80
CA ARG A 599 -1.49 -0.69 0.88
C ARG A 599 -1.76 -2.13 1.33
N GLY A 600 -2.50 -2.91 0.52
CA GLY A 600 -2.71 -4.34 0.77
C GLY A 600 -1.61 -5.20 0.14
N GLN A 601 -0.87 -5.97 0.95
CA GLN A 601 0.04 -7.01 0.44
C GLN A 601 -0.79 -8.21 -0.05
N GLN A 602 -0.59 -8.67 -1.30
CA GLN A 602 -1.53 -9.54 -2.02
C GLN A 602 -1.84 -10.87 -1.30
N GLY A 603 -3.05 -10.98 -0.73
CA GLY A 603 -3.58 -12.25 -0.22
C GLY A 603 -4.29 -13.01 -1.33
N ILE A 604 -3.82 -14.23 -1.57
CA ILE A 604 -4.40 -15.15 -2.57
C ILE A 604 -4.73 -16.51 -1.95
N GLY A 605 -3.90 -17.01 -1.02
CA GLY A 605 -3.94 -18.40 -0.54
C GLY A 605 -5.29 -18.85 0.04
N ILE A 606 -5.75 -18.24 1.13
CA ILE A 606 -6.98 -18.71 1.81
C ILE A 606 -8.24 -18.45 0.96
N SER A 607 -8.29 -17.36 0.19
CA SER A 607 -9.37 -17.05 -0.75
C SER A 607 -9.37 -17.99 -1.97
N ALA A 608 -8.20 -18.49 -2.39
CA ALA A 608 -8.07 -19.54 -3.40
C ALA A 608 -8.59 -20.90 -2.89
N ALA A 609 -8.32 -21.24 -1.63
CA ALA A 609 -8.89 -22.44 -1.00
C ALA A 609 -10.42 -22.35 -0.86
N ALA A 610 -10.95 -21.18 -0.46
CA ALA A 610 -12.38 -20.91 -0.41
C ALA A 610 -13.04 -21.06 -1.80
N LEU A 611 -12.47 -20.44 -2.83
CA LEU A 611 -12.93 -20.57 -4.21
C LEU A 611 -12.87 -22.01 -4.72
N TYR A 612 -11.82 -22.76 -4.38
CA TYR A 612 -11.70 -24.17 -4.75
C TYR A 612 -12.80 -25.04 -4.14
N GLY A 613 -13.08 -24.87 -2.84
CA GLY A 613 -14.20 -25.55 -2.17
C GLY A 613 -15.52 -25.23 -2.86
N GLN A 614 -15.82 -23.94 -3.04
CA GLN A 614 -17.02 -23.48 -3.73
C GLN A 614 -17.17 -24.06 -5.15
N LEU A 615 -16.09 -24.11 -5.95
CA LEU A 615 -16.14 -24.63 -7.33
C LEU A 615 -16.29 -26.15 -7.41
N THR A 616 -15.96 -26.90 -6.35
CA THR A 616 -15.96 -28.39 -6.36
C THR A 616 -17.12 -29.01 -5.58
N THR A 617 -17.62 -28.35 -4.54
CA THR A 617 -18.73 -28.84 -3.69
C THR A 617 -19.98 -27.99 -3.77
N GLY A 618 -19.88 -26.75 -4.29
CA GLY A 618 -20.97 -25.78 -4.27
C GLY A 618 -21.33 -25.25 -2.88
N LYS A 619 -20.51 -25.53 -1.86
CA LYS A 619 -20.75 -25.12 -0.47
C LYS A 619 -20.10 -23.78 -0.14
N PRO A 620 -20.68 -23.00 0.80
CA PRO A 620 -20.01 -21.83 1.34
C PRO A 620 -18.81 -22.22 2.22
N ILE A 621 -17.81 -21.34 2.28
CA ILE A 621 -16.84 -21.36 3.38
C ILE A 621 -17.53 -20.86 4.66
N ARG A 622 -17.28 -21.54 5.79
CA ARG A 622 -17.82 -21.15 7.10
C ARG A 622 -16.71 -20.55 7.94
N ILE A 623 -16.97 -19.40 8.57
CA ILE A 623 -16.04 -18.77 9.51
C ILE A 623 -16.75 -18.45 10.82
N ILE A 624 -16.12 -18.75 11.96
CA ILE A 624 -16.43 -18.14 13.25
C ILE A 624 -15.22 -17.29 13.66
N SER A 625 -15.43 -16.09 14.16
CA SER A 625 -14.33 -15.29 14.72
C SER A 625 -14.77 -14.47 15.93
N ARG A 626 -13.86 -14.30 16.90
CA ARG A 626 -14.06 -13.53 18.14
C ARG A 626 -12.80 -12.72 18.42
N ILE A 627 -12.96 -11.40 18.60
CA ILE A 627 -11.85 -10.45 18.73
C ILE A 627 -11.47 -10.10 20.18
N GLY A 628 -12.01 -10.82 21.16
CA GLY A 628 -11.77 -10.56 22.59
C GLY A 628 -12.91 -11.01 23.49
N LYS A 629 -12.63 -11.08 24.79
CA LYS A 629 -13.51 -11.60 25.85
C LYS A 629 -14.89 -10.95 25.84
N ASP A 630 -14.96 -9.63 25.78
CA ASP A 630 -16.20 -8.86 25.79
C ASP A 630 -16.89 -8.76 24.40
N ALA A 631 -16.26 -9.30 23.36
CA ALA A 631 -16.83 -9.36 22.01
C ALA A 631 -17.58 -10.69 21.79
N LYS A 632 -18.71 -10.60 21.08
CA LYS A 632 -19.46 -11.78 20.60
C LYS A 632 -18.68 -12.50 19.51
N ALA A 633 -18.87 -13.81 19.38
CA ALA A 633 -18.39 -14.55 18.21
C ALA A 633 -19.35 -14.35 17.02
N HIS A 634 -18.79 -14.15 15.84
CA HIS A 634 -19.52 -13.91 14.60
C HIS A 634 -19.37 -15.10 13.65
N TYR A 635 -20.48 -15.77 13.34
CA TYR A 635 -20.57 -16.86 12.38
C TYR A 635 -20.99 -16.33 11.01
N TYR A 636 -20.28 -16.74 9.97
CA TYR A 636 -20.50 -16.39 8.57
C TYR A 636 -20.51 -17.65 7.69
N GLU A 637 -21.38 -17.67 6.69
CA GLU A 637 -21.27 -18.52 5.50
C GLU A 637 -21.12 -17.62 4.27
N LEU A 638 -20.07 -17.84 3.48
CA LEU A 638 -19.69 -16.96 2.35
C LEU A 638 -19.52 -17.75 1.05
N HIS A 639 -19.85 -17.10 -0.06
CA HIS A 639 -19.38 -17.43 -1.42
C HIS A 639 -18.55 -16.25 -1.98
N LEU A 640 -17.62 -16.52 -2.89
CA LEU A 640 -16.99 -15.53 -3.75
C LEU A 640 -17.77 -15.44 -5.07
N ASN A 641 -18.25 -14.24 -5.43
CA ASN A 641 -18.78 -13.99 -6.76
C ASN A 641 -17.64 -13.89 -7.78
N THR A 642 -17.49 -14.92 -8.60
CA THR A 642 -16.37 -15.06 -9.54
C THR A 642 -16.42 -14.13 -10.76
N LYS A 643 -17.50 -13.34 -10.92
CA LYS A 643 -17.64 -12.30 -11.96
C LYS A 643 -17.26 -10.92 -11.45
N THR A 644 -17.57 -10.59 -10.19
CA THR A 644 -17.35 -9.26 -9.60
C THR A 644 -16.15 -9.19 -8.65
N ASN A 645 -15.61 -10.32 -8.21
CA ASN A 645 -14.65 -10.41 -7.11
C ASN A 645 -15.19 -9.93 -5.76
N GLU A 646 -16.50 -10.06 -5.51
CA GLU A 646 -17.12 -9.60 -4.25
C GLU A 646 -17.65 -10.77 -3.41
N PRO A 647 -17.63 -10.63 -2.07
CA PRO A 647 -18.14 -11.66 -1.17
C PRO A 647 -19.67 -11.63 -1.08
N GLU A 648 -20.29 -12.79 -1.28
CA GLU A 648 -21.72 -13.03 -1.11
C GLU A 648 -21.95 -13.75 0.24
N ILE A 649 -22.50 -13.03 1.22
CA ILE A 649 -22.85 -13.58 2.53
C ILE A 649 -24.16 -14.37 2.39
N THR A 650 -24.10 -15.70 2.48
CA THR A 650 -25.29 -16.57 2.44
C THR A 650 -25.94 -16.74 3.81
N LYS A 651 -25.15 -16.68 4.89
CA LYS A 651 -25.67 -16.65 6.27
C LYS A 651 -24.77 -15.80 7.17
N TYR A 652 -25.38 -15.10 8.12
CA TYR A 652 -24.70 -14.44 9.24
C TYR A 652 -25.51 -14.66 10.52
N GLU A 653 -24.84 -14.98 11.62
CA GLU A 653 -25.42 -15.04 12.97
C GLU A 653 -24.38 -14.75 14.05
N GLU A 654 -24.82 -14.33 15.23
CA GLU A 654 -23.96 -14.23 16.41
C GLU A 654 -24.10 -15.53 17.20
N ARG A 655 -22.97 -16.06 17.69
CA ARG A 655 -22.94 -17.28 18.52
C ARG A 655 -22.15 -17.03 19.79
N GLU A 656 -22.42 -17.84 20.80
CA GLU A 656 -21.49 -18.01 21.92
C GLU A 656 -20.36 -18.96 21.49
N TRP A 657 -19.17 -18.76 22.06
CA TRP A 657 -17.98 -19.56 21.79
C TRP A 657 -17.29 -19.84 23.11
N ASP A 658 -17.74 -20.92 23.75
CA ASP A 658 -17.32 -21.29 25.09
C ASP A 658 -15.84 -21.68 25.14
N GLY A 659 -15.16 -21.29 26.22
CA GLY A 659 -13.75 -21.63 26.47
C GLY A 659 -12.70 -20.88 25.64
N LYS A 660 -13.08 -19.96 24.73
CA LYS A 660 -12.13 -19.14 23.94
C LYS A 660 -12.43 -17.65 24.08
N GLU A 661 -11.46 -16.86 24.55
CA GLU A 661 -11.60 -15.40 24.65
C GLU A 661 -11.43 -14.71 23.29
N HIS A 662 -10.55 -15.22 22.43
CA HIS A 662 -10.34 -14.75 21.06
C HIS A 662 -9.87 -15.90 20.16
N GLY A 663 -9.99 -15.71 18.84
CA GLY A 663 -9.55 -16.67 17.82
C GLY A 663 -10.38 -16.62 16.54
N THR A 664 -9.97 -17.40 15.56
CA THR A 664 -10.75 -17.70 14.35
C THR A 664 -10.92 -19.21 14.17
N LYS A 665 -12.01 -19.60 13.51
CA LYS A 665 -12.30 -20.96 13.10
C LYS A 665 -12.82 -20.96 11.68
N VAL A 666 -12.17 -21.69 10.79
CA VAL A 666 -12.44 -21.72 9.35
C VAL A 666 -12.79 -23.14 8.95
N GLN A 667 -13.90 -23.32 8.22
CA GLN A 667 -14.31 -24.61 7.68
C GLN A 667 -14.54 -24.52 6.16
N ILE A 668 -13.81 -25.33 5.40
CA ILE A 668 -13.89 -25.43 3.94
C ILE A 668 -14.26 -26.86 3.57
N GLU A 669 -15.30 -27.04 2.76
CA GLU A 669 -15.70 -28.33 2.21
C GLU A 669 -15.30 -28.39 0.72
N LEU A 670 -14.39 -29.30 0.37
CA LEU A 670 -13.78 -29.39 -0.95
C LEU A 670 -13.68 -30.83 -1.48
N GLU A 671 -13.60 -30.97 -2.80
CA GLU A 671 -13.22 -32.23 -3.45
C GLU A 671 -11.71 -32.48 -3.26
N GLY A 672 -11.37 -33.62 -2.65
CA GLY A 672 -10.02 -33.92 -2.21
C GLY A 672 -9.77 -35.41 -2.08
N LYS A 673 -8.54 -35.79 -1.72
CA LYS A 673 -8.23 -37.20 -1.42
C LYS A 673 -7.25 -37.32 -0.27
N TYR A 674 -7.73 -37.82 0.86
CA TYR A 674 -6.91 -38.14 2.03
C TYR A 674 -6.05 -39.38 1.77
N PHE A 675 -4.89 -39.44 2.41
CA PHE A 675 -4.02 -40.62 2.50
C PHE A 675 -3.02 -40.41 3.64
N GLU A 676 -2.54 -41.50 4.24
CA GLU A 676 -1.54 -41.47 5.32
C GLU A 676 -0.12 -41.67 4.75
N GLY A 677 0.90 -41.14 5.42
CA GLY A 677 2.32 -41.37 5.09
C GLY A 677 3.04 -40.23 4.37
N LYS A 678 3.97 -40.55 3.45
CA LYS A 678 4.87 -39.55 2.84
C LYS A 678 4.09 -38.52 2.00
N SER A 679 4.29 -37.24 2.31
CA SER A 679 3.53 -36.07 1.82
C SER A 679 2.06 -35.98 2.28
N SER A 680 1.67 -36.62 3.38
CA SER A 680 0.33 -36.47 3.97
C SER A 680 0.18 -35.18 4.78
N ILE A 681 -1.03 -34.98 5.32
CA ILE A 681 -1.35 -33.89 6.24
C ILE A 681 -0.72 -34.12 7.61
N GLU A 682 -0.61 -35.36 8.10
CA GLU A 682 0.14 -35.65 9.32
C GLU A 682 1.62 -35.29 9.18
N GLU A 683 2.26 -35.64 8.05
CA GLU A 683 3.66 -35.22 7.82
C GLU A 683 3.77 -33.71 7.72
N PHE A 684 2.80 -33.00 7.12
CA PHE A 684 2.81 -31.53 7.12
C PHE A 684 2.80 -30.96 8.55
N LEU A 685 1.87 -31.41 9.39
CA LEU A 685 1.71 -30.90 10.75
C LEU A 685 2.88 -31.28 11.66
N GLN A 686 3.40 -32.51 11.56
CA GLN A 686 4.62 -32.93 12.24
C GLN A 686 5.81 -32.04 11.86
N LEU A 687 6.01 -31.79 10.57
CA LEU A 687 7.09 -30.92 10.12
C LEU A 687 6.89 -29.47 10.58
N THR A 688 5.65 -28.96 10.62
CA THR A 688 5.34 -27.62 11.13
C THR A 688 5.59 -27.49 12.64
N ALA A 689 5.39 -28.55 13.42
CA ALA A 689 5.74 -28.60 14.85
C ALA A 689 7.26 -28.57 15.10
N ILE A 690 8.07 -29.18 14.23
CA ILE A 690 9.55 -29.09 14.31
C ILE A 690 10.04 -27.67 14.06
N SER A 691 9.47 -26.95 13.08
CA SER A 691 9.91 -25.57 12.75
C SER A 691 9.29 -24.50 13.63
N ASN A 692 8.17 -24.78 14.29
CA ASN A 692 7.49 -23.87 15.22
C ASN A 692 7.30 -24.53 16.59
N PRO A 693 8.39 -24.76 17.36
CA PRO A 693 8.33 -25.48 18.64
C PRO A 693 7.52 -24.76 19.73
N HIS A 694 7.15 -23.50 19.52
CA HIS A 694 6.23 -22.71 20.36
C HIS A 694 4.74 -22.99 20.06
N THR A 695 4.43 -23.69 18.98
CA THR A 695 3.05 -24.01 18.56
C THR A 695 2.60 -25.35 19.14
N GLN A 696 1.38 -25.38 19.70
CA GLN A 696 0.65 -26.63 19.97
C GLN A 696 -0.28 -26.94 18.79
N ILE A 697 -0.26 -28.17 18.28
CA ILE A 697 -1.15 -28.62 17.19
C ILE A 697 -1.95 -29.85 17.65
N ILE A 698 -3.27 -29.79 17.56
CA ILE A 698 -4.16 -30.92 17.83
C ILE A 698 -4.80 -31.35 16.50
N PHE A 699 -4.43 -32.53 15.99
CA PHE A 699 -4.92 -33.08 14.74
C PHE A 699 -5.99 -34.15 14.97
N LYS A 700 -7.02 -34.20 14.11
CA LYS A 700 -7.98 -35.31 14.00
C LYS A 700 -8.11 -35.75 12.54
N SER A 701 -7.77 -37.02 12.26
CA SER A 701 -7.90 -37.60 10.92
C SER A 701 -9.37 -37.98 10.58
N PRO A 702 -9.70 -38.24 9.31
CA PRO A 702 -11.04 -38.71 8.91
C PRO A 702 -11.42 -40.05 9.56
N ALA A 703 -10.43 -40.89 9.91
CA ALA A 703 -10.63 -42.14 10.65
C ALA A 703 -10.90 -41.91 12.16
N GLY A 704 -10.97 -40.66 12.62
CA GLY A 704 -11.24 -40.30 14.01
C GLY A 704 -10.02 -40.34 14.94
N LYS A 705 -8.85 -40.78 14.45
CA LYS A 705 -7.60 -40.77 15.22
C LYS A 705 -7.22 -39.33 15.57
N VAL A 706 -7.09 -39.05 16.86
CA VAL A 706 -6.51 -37.81 17.38
C VAL A 706 -5.01 -37.99 17.56
N THR A 707 -4.24 -36.97 17.17
CA THR A 707 -2.79 -36.88 17.37
C THR A 707 -2.46 -35.49 17.89
N GLU A 708 -1.75 -35.39 19.01
CA GLU A 708 -1.36 -34.12 19.61
C GLU A 708 0.15 -33.89 19.49
N TYR A 709 0.51 -32.70 19.05
CA TYR A 709 1.87 -32.18 19.01
C TYR A 709 1.95 -31.03 20.04
N PRO A 710 2.42 -31.29 21.29
CA PRO A 710 2.52 -30.25 22.32
C PRO A 710 3.63 -29.22 22.01
N ARG A 711 3.79 -28.19 22.85
CA ARG A 711 4.90 -27.24 22.73
C ARG A 711 6.22 -27.87 23.19
N ALA A 712 7.33 -27.44 22.60
CA ALA A 712 8.71 -27.73 23.03
C ALA A 712 9.47 -26.47 23.50
N SER A 713 8.84 -25.30 23.41
CA SER A 713 9.42 -23.99 23.71
C SER A 713 8.31 -23.01 24.10
N GLU A 714 8.60 -22.04 24.97
CA GLU A 714 7.70 -20.90 25.22
C GLU A 714 8.27 -19.59 24.61
N ASP A 715 9.52 -19.62 24.16
CA ASP A 715 10.17 -18.50 23.46
C ASP A 715 9.59 -18.27 22.06
N LEU A 716 8.75 -17.24 21.91
CA LEU A 716 8.29 -16.75 20.61
C LEU A 716 9.47 -16.26 19.73
N PRO A 717 9.37 -16.37 18.40
CA PRO A 717 10.38 -15.84 17.49
C PRO A 717 10.40 -14.30 17.48
N LYS A 718 11.56 -13.72 17.15
CA LYS A 718 11.75 -12.27 17.10
C LYS A 718 11.19 -11.74 15.77
N GLU A 719 10.44 -10.64 15.85
CA GLU A 719 9.94 -9.91 14.67
C GLU A 719 11.10 -9.40 13.79
N PRO A 720 11.05 -9.60 12.46
CA PRO A 720 12.06 -9.09 11.55
C PRO A 720 11.88 -7.59 11.28
N LYS A 721 12.99 -6.84 11.22
CA LYS A 721 13.02 -5.40 10.91
C LYS A 721 13.35 -5.13 9.44
N GLU A 722 12.80 -4.06 8.89
CA GLU A 722 13.18 -3.58 7.56
C GLU A 722 14.60 -3.00 7.55
N ILE A 723 15.37 -3.25 6.47
CA ILE A 723 16.75 -2.76 6.31
C ILE A 723 17.07 -2.33 4.87
N LYS A 724 18.11 -1.51 4.74
CA LYS A 724 18.68 -1.10 3.44
C LYS A 724 19.25 -2.29 2.65
N PRO A 725 19.16 -2.29 1.31
CA PRO A 725 19.64 -3.39 0.48
C PRO A 725 21.16 -3.58 0.62
N HIS A 726 21.62 -4.81 0.48
CA HIS A 726 23.04 -5.15 0.66
C HIS A 726 23.80 -5.15 -0.69
N PRO A 727 25.04 -4.61 -0.78
CA PRO A 727 25.72 -4.43 -2.06
C PRO A 727 25.88 -5.70 -2.90
N TYR A 728 26.16 -6.85 -2.27
CA TYR A 728 26.65 -8.05 -2.97
C TYR A 728 25.73 -8.65 -4.02
N GLY A 729 24.45 -8.28 -4.07
CA GLY A 729 23.54 -8.73 -5.12
C GLY A 729 22.63 -7.66 -5.69
N ILE A 730 22.94 -6.38 -5.51
CA ILE A 730 22.29 -5.33 -6.30
C ILE A 730 22.65 -5.56 -7.77
N GLU A 731 21.66 -5.77 -8.64
CA GLU A 731 21.90 -5.96 -10.08
C GLU A 731 22.38 -4.65 -10.72
N LEU A 732 23.21 -4.73 -11.78
CA LEU A 732 23.82 -3.53 -12.41
C LEU A 732 22.79 -2.44 -12.78
N GLY A 733 21.61 -2.82 -13.27
CA GLY A 733 20.53 -1.87 -13.56
C GLY A 733 19.98 -1.17 -12.32
N ILE A 734 19.94 -1.86 -11.17
CA ILE A 734 19.55 -1.30 -9.87
C ILE A 734 20.67 -0.42 -9.33
N LEU A 735 21.94 -0.81 -9.47
CA LEU A 735 23.09 0.01 -9.09
C LEU A 735 23.14 1.32 -9.88
N ILE A 736 22.96 1.26 -11.21
CA ILE A 736 22.86 2.45 -12.07
C ILE A 736 21.67 3.32 -11.67
N LYS A 737 20.50 2.72 -11.37
CA LYS A 737 19.36 3.48 -10.85
C LYS A 737 19.72 4.17 -9.53
N MET A 738 20.32 3.45 -8.58
CA MET A 738 20.72 4.00 -7.28
C MET A 738 21.78 5.10 -7.39
N LEU A 739 22.77 4.99 -8.29
CA LEU A 739 23.75 6.05 -8.59
C LEU A 739 23.09 7.35 -9.10
N ASN A 740 21.97 7.25 -9.81
CA ASN A 740 21.19 8.41 -10.27
C ASN A 740 20.24 8.95 -9.18
N ASP A 741 19.56 8.04 -8.46
CA ASP A 741 18.58 8.35 -7.42
C ASP A 741 19.23 8.80 -6.09
N THR A 742 20.55 8.62 -5.93
CA THR A 742 21.23 8.91 -4.67
C THR A 742 21.32 10.40 -4.32
N LYS A 743 21.62 10.57 -3.03
CA LYS A 743 21.58 11.75 -2.18
C LYS A 743 23.00 12.29 -2.00
N SER A 744 23.91 11.37 -1.72
CA SER A 744 25.27 11.63 -1.27
C SER A 744 26.10 12.26 -2.39
N HIS A 745 26.84 13.32 -2.07
CA HIS A 745 27.55 14.11 -3.09
C HIS A 745 28.82 13.43 -3.63
N THR A 746 29.25 12.33 -3.01
CA THR A 746 30.51 11.63 -3.28
C THR A 746 30.28 10.11 -3.32
N LEU A 747 30.98 9.40 -4.19
CA LEU A 747 30.84 7.97 -4.44
C LEU A 747 31.05 7.12 -3.18
N SER A 748 32.02 7.50 -2.34
CA SER A 748 32.25 6.87 -1.04
C SER A 748 31.04 6.97 -0.10
N ALA A 749 30.49 8.18 0.08
CA ALA A 749 29.29 8.39 0.89
C ALA A 749 28.04 7.71 0.29
N PHE A 750 27.88 7.62 -1.03
CA PHE A 750 26.79 6.85 -1.65
C PHE A 750 26.84 5.37 -1.21
N LEU A 751 28.01 4.76 -1.34
CA LEU A 751 28.22 3.36 -0.97
C LEU A 751 27.95 3.13 0.53
N GLN A 752 28.27 4.10 1.39
CA GLN A 752 28.00 4.05 2.84
C GLN A 752 26.53 4.31 3.21
N ASP A 753 25.86 5.28 2.58
CA ASP A 753 24.56 5.79 3.01
C ASP A 753 23.38 4.98 2.45
N ASP A 754 23.46 4.51 1.21
CA ASP A 754 22.34 3.87 0.52
C ASP A 754 22.30 2.34 0.66
N PHE A 755 23.37 1.73 1.20
CA PHE A 755 23.50 0.29 1.38
C PHE A 755 23.61 -0.10 2.85
N SER A 756 23.24 -1.33 3.19
CA SER A 756 23.59 -1.89 4.50
C SER A 756 25.06 -2.31 4.55
N ARG A 757 25.68 -2.14 5.73
CA ARG A 757 26.99 -2.72 6.12
C ARG A 757 28.25 -2.26 5.36
N VAL A 758 28.17 -1.19 4.58
CA VAL A 758 29.35 -0.49 4.05
C VAL A 758 29.82 0.57 5.04
N SER A 759 31.10 0.53 5.41
CA SER A 759 31.75 1.61 6.18
C SER A 759 32.52 2.54 5.24
N LEU A 760 32.93 3.72 5.73
CA LEU A 760 33.76 4.66 4.96
C LEU A 760 35.08 4.04 4.46
N GLY A 761 35.63 3.05 5.18
CA GLY A 761 36.79 2.27 4.71
C GLY A 761 36.43 1.39 3.52
N VAL A 762 35.44 0.49 3.67
CA VAL A 762 34.94 -0.39 2.61
C VAL A 762 34.50 0.39 1.35
N ALA A 763 33.93 1.58 1.54
CA ALA A 763 33.55 2.47 0.46
C ALA A 763 34.77 3.00 -0.33
N LYS A 764 35.90 3.29 0.34
CA LYS A 764 37.16 3.65 -0.33
C LYS A 764 37.74 2.47 -1.09
N ASP A 765 37.80 1.29 -0.46
CA ASP A 765 38.28 0.06 -1.08
C ASP A 765 37.54 -0.24 -2.41
N ILE A 766 36.22 -0.01 -2.44
CA ILE A 766 35.39 -0.15 -3.65
C ILE A 766 35.73 0.92 -4.70
N CYS A 767 35.91 2.19 -4.32
CA CYS A 767 36.28 3.26 -5.25
C CYS A 767 37.67 3.00 -5.88
N GLU A 768 38.67 2.72 -5.04
CA GLU A 768 40.05 2.45 -5.45
C GLU A 768 40.12 1.23 -6.39
N LYS A 769 39.40 0.15 -6.07
CA LYS A 769 39.33 -1.06 -6.88
C LYS A 769 38.50 -0.92 -8.17
N ALA A 770 37.60 0.05 -8.23
CA ALA A 770 36.92 0.46 -9.47
C ALA A 770 37.76 1.43 -10.34
N GLY A 771 38.86 1.97 -9.80
CA GLY A 771 39.67 3.00 -10.46
C GLY A 771 39.03 4.40 -10.44
N LEU A 772 38.13 4.66 -9.49
CA LEU A 772 37.34 5.90 -9.38
C LEU A 772 37.72 6.71 -8.14
N GLN A 773 37.46 8.03 -8.17
CA GLN A 773 37.82 8.90 -7.06
C GLN A 773 36.78 8.85 -5.94
N THR A 774 37.25 8.83 -4.68
CA THR A 774 36.35 8.69 -3.51
C THR A 774 35.40 9.88 -3.33
N ASN A 775 35.76 11.04 -3.89
CA ASN A 775 34.98 12.28 -3.93
C ASN A 775 34.17 12.48 -5.23
N GLU A 776 34.19 11.51 -6.14
CA GLU A 776 33.51 11.57 -7.44
C GLU A 776 32.00 11.58 -7.28
N LYS A 777 31.27 12.32 -8.14
CA LYS A 777 29.82 12.47 -7.99
C LYS A 777 29.10 11.22 -8.49
N PRO A 778 28.25 10.53 -7.70
CA PRO A 778 27.53 9.34 -8.14
C PRO A 778 26.76 9.50 -9.46
N LYS A 779 26.18 10.69 -9.69
CA LYS A 779 25.40 11.02 -10.89
C LYS A 779 26.25 11.31 -12.13
N ASN A 780 27.58 11.40 -11.98
CA ASN A 780 28.53 11.54 -13.09
C ASN A 780 29.10 10.19 -13.53
N VAL A 781 28.99 9.14 -12.70
CA VAL A 781 29.50 7.79 -12.99
C VAL A 781 28.79 7.24 -14.23
N THR A 782 29.55 7.02 -15.30
CA THR A 782 29.01 6.47 -16.55
C THR A 782 28.58 5.01 -16.39
N ARG A 783 27.88 4.44 -17.38
CA ARG A 783 27.46 3.02 -17.33
C ARG A 783 28.64 2.05 -17.27
N GLU A 784 29.77 2.39 -17.90
CA GLU A 784 30.99 1.58 -17.89
C GLU A 784 31.68 1.64 -16.52
N GLU A 785 31.71 2.81 -15.90
CA GLU A 785 32.25 3.02 -14.55
C GLU A 785 31.34 2.42 -13.48
N ALA A 786 30.02 2.42 -13.69
CA ALA A 786 29.06 1.72 -12.84
C ALA A 786 29.27 0.21 -12.88
N ASP A 787 29.67 -0.38 -14.03
CA ASP A 787 30.09 -1.78 -14.06
C ASP A 787 31.42 -2.01 -13.33
N LYS A 788 32.42 -1.11 -13.46
CA LYS A 788 33.64 -1.18 -12.65
C LYS A 788 33.32 -1.18 -11.15
N VAL A 789 32.41 -0.31 -10.68
CA VAL A 789 31.91 -0.31 -9.30
C VAL A 789 31.18 -1.62 -8.96
N PHE A 790 30.38 -2.18 -9.87
CA PHE A 790 29.69 -3.46 -9.68
C PHE A 790 30.66 -4.65 -9.53
N GLN A 791 31.74 -4.72 -10.33
CA GLN A 791 32.77 -5.74 -10.18
C GLN A 791 33.64 -5.50 -8.93
N ALA A 792 33.91 -4.24 -8.57
CA ALA A 792 34.60 -3.89 -7.33
C ALA A 792 33.80 -4.32 -6.09
N ILE A 793 32.48 -4.06 -6.06
CA ILE A 793 31.57 -4.50 -4.99
C ILE A 793 31.66 -6.01 -4.77
N LYS A 794 31.68 -6.83 -5.84
CA LYS A 794 31.81 -8.30 -5.73
C LYS A 794 33.16 -8.78 -5.20
N THR A 795 34.21 -7.97 -5.30
CA THR A 795 35.60 -8.36 -5.03
C THR A 795 36.23 -7.65 -3.83
N VAL A 796 35.54 -6.70 -3.20
CA VAL A 796 35.85 -6.16 -1.86
C VAL A 796 35.14 -7.02 -0.80
N LYS A 797 35.72 -7.11 0.41
CA LYS A 797 35.13 -7.85 1.54
C LYS A 797 34.20 -6.95 2.34
N ILE A 798 32.90 -7.17 2.21
CA ILE A 798 31.84 -6.39 2.87
C ILE A 798 31.27 -7.21 4.04
N MET A 799 30.89 -6.54 5.14
CA MET A 799 30.30 -7.21 6.31
C MET A 799 28.90 -7.75 5.97
N ALA A 800 28.59 -8.94 6.49
CA ALA A 800 27.27 -9.58 6.37
C ALA A 800 26.12 -8.67 6.88
N PRO A 801 24.93 -8.71 6.25
CA PRO A 801 23.74 -7.97 6.71
C PRO A 801 23.42 -8.25 8.19
N PRO A 802 22.72 -7.35 8.89
CA PRO A 802 22.33 -7.60 10.27
C PRO A 802 21.31 -8.75 10.36
N THR A 803 21.38 -9.53 11.44
CA THR A 803 20.54 -10.71 11.67
C THR A 803 19.09 -10.38 11.98
N ASP A 804 18.80 -9.19 12.50
CA ASP A 804 17.46 -8.78 12.93
C ASP A 804 16.51 -8.40 11.77
N CYS A 805 16.95 -8.51 10.51
CA CYS A 805 16.06 -8.46 9.34
C CYS A 805 15.43 -9.81 8.98
N LEU A 806 15.80 -10.89 9.67
CA LEU A 806 15.29 -12.24 9.46
C LEU A 806 14.66 -12.78 10.76
N SER A 807 13.70 -13.68 10.62
CA SER A 807 13.16 -14.48 11.73
C SER A 807 13.52 -15.96 11.53
N PRO A 808 14.79 -16.36 11.79
CA PRO A 808 15.20 -17.76 11.80
C PRO A 808 14.59 -18.51 13.00
N ILE A 809 14.59 -19.84 12.93
CA ILE A 809 14.12 -20.70 14.02
C ILE A 809 15.10 -20.57 15.20
N GLY A 810 16.41 -20.63 14.93
CA GLY A 810 17.49 -20.62 15.90
C GLY A 810 17.90 -22.03 16.34
N GLU A 811 19.20 -22.25 16.56
CA GLU A 811 19.79 -23.57 16.84
C GLU A 811 19.08 -24.33 17.96
N GLU A 812 18.91 -23.67 19.11
CA GLU A 812 18.30 -24.26 20.30
C GLU A 812 16.85 -24.70 20.07
N ARG A 813 16.05 -23.86 19.41
CA ARG A 813 14.64 -24.16 19.12
C ARG A 813 14.50 -25.24 18.06
N LEU A 814 15.34 -25.23 17.03
CA LEU A 814 15.39 -26.32 16.04
C LEU A 814 15.80 -27.64 16.71
N LEU A 815 16.73 -27.62 17.66
CA LEU A 815 17.16 -28.79 18.42
C LEU A 815 16.07 -29.29 19.39
N LYS A 816 15.36 -28.39 20.08
CA LYS A 816 14.15 -28.70 20.88
C LYS A 816 13.08 -29.38 20.03
N GLY A 817 12.75 -28.81 18.86
CA GLY A 817 11.77 -29.38 17.92
C GLY A 817 12.18 -30.76 17.37
N LEU A 818 13.46 -30.93 17.01
CA LEU A 818 14.01 -32.22 16.58
C LEU A 818 13.92 -33.31 17.65
N LYS A 819 14.36 -33.01 18.89
CA LYS A 819 14.33 -33.97 20.01
C LYS A 819 12.91 -34.41 20.38
N LYS A 820 11.90 -33.56 20.15
CA LYS A 820 10.50 -33.87 20.43
C LYS A 820 9.86 -34.81 19.40
N GLU A 821 10.10 -34.57 18.11
CA GLU A 821 9.36 -35.23 17.03
C GLU A 821 10.08 -36.44 16.40
N ILE A 822 11.37 -36.61 16.67
CA ILE A 822 12.22 -37.65 16.08
C ILE A 822 13.00 -38.35 17.20
N SER A 823 12.78 -39.65 17.38
CA SER A 823 13.64 -40.52 18.20
C SER A 823 14.98 -40.75 17.51
N ALA A 824 16.08 -40.40 18.17
CA ALA A 824 17.46 -40.56 17.70
C ALA A 824 18.45 -40.54 18.88
N GLU A 825 19.67 -41.02 18.67
CA GLU A 825 20.74 -40.99 19.69
C GLU A 825 21.47 -39.64 19.74
N PHE A 826 21.74 -39.07 18.56
CA PHE A 826 22.56 -37.87 18.40
C PHE A 826 21.80 -36.78 17.65
N TYR A 827 21.88 -35.55 18.16
CA TYR A 827 21.25 -34.37 17.57
C TYR A 827 22.25 -33.21 17.50
N THR A 828 22.24 -32.45 16.41
CA THR A 828 22.87 -31.12 16.37
C THR A 828 22.08 -30.17 15.49
N ALA A 829 22.06 -28.89 15.85
CA ALA A 829 21.65 -27.79 14.98
C ALA A 829 22.83 -26.84 14.75
N ILE A 830 22.79 -26.09 13.64
CA ILE A 830 23.69 -24.99 13.28
C ILE A 830 22.92 -23.92 12.50
N THR A 831 23.02 -22.66 12.91
CA THR A 831 22.42 -21.48 12.27
C THR A 831 23.54 -20.62 11.69
N ARG A 832 23.66 -20.57 10.36
CA ARG A 832 24.72 -19.80 9.69
C ARG A 832 24.47 -18.29 9.82
N PRO A 833 25.55 -17.48 9.95
CA PRO A 833 25.43 -16.03 9.82
C PRO A 833 24.80 -15.67 8.47
N PRO A 834 24.00 -14.59 8.40
CA PRO A 834 23.22 -14.29 7.20
C PRO A 834 24.14 -13.92 6.03
N PHE A 835 23.88 -14.52 4.88
CA PHE A 835 24.52 -14.22 3.60
C PHE A 835 23.54 -13.49 2.68
N VAL A 836 23.94 -13.21 1.43
CA VAL A 836 23.13 -12.42 0.48
C VAL A 836 23.11 -13.09 -0.89
N TYR A 837 21.92 -13.11 -1.50
CA TYR A 837 21.74 -13.45 -2.92
C TYR A 837 20.82 -12.38 -3.55
N ARG A 838 21.18 -11.86 -4.73
CA ARG A 838 20.43 -10.77 -5.42
C ARG A 838 19.98 -9.59 -4.51
N GLY A 839 20.80 -9.22 -3.54
CA GLY A 839 20.55 -8.10 -2.61
C GLY A 839 19.65 -8.45 -1.42
N ASN A 840 19.02 -9.64 -1.44
CA ASN A 840 18.18 -10.17 -0.39
C ASN A 840 19.05 -10.93 0.64
N PRO A 841 19.02 -10.53 1.93
CA PRO A 841 19.61 -11.31 3.01
C PRO A 841 18.89 -12.65 3.20
N PHE A 842 19.66 -13.70 3.46
CA PHE A 842 19.16 -15.02 3.85
C PHE A 842 20.07 -15.67 4.89
N SER A 843 19.53 -16.51 5.76
CA SER A 843 20.29 -17.40 6.65
C SER A 843 19.91 -18.85 6.35
N ILE A 844 20.86 -19.76 6.53
CA ILE A 844 20.65 -21.21 6.41
C ILE A 844 20.81 -21.84 7.78
N GLU A 845 19.85 -22.69 8.15
CA GLU A 845 19.92 -23.49 9.37
C GLU A 845 19.90 -24.96 8.99
N VAL A 846 20.74 -25.76 9.62
CA VAL A 846 20.83 -27.22 9.40
C VAL A 846 20.67 -27.94 10.72
N GLY A 847 19.77 -28.91 10.74
CA GLY A 847 19.57 -29.83 11.85
C GLY A 847 19.88 -31.27 11.41
N LEU A 848 20.51 -32.05 12.27
CA LEU A 848 20.77 -33.48 12.08
C LEU A 848 20.20 -34.25 13.27
N ALA A 849 19.59 -35.41 12.99
CA ALA A 849 19.19 -36.41 13.99
C ALA A 849 19.63 -37.80 13.51
N PHE A 850 20.40 -38.54 14.30
CA PHE A 850 21.10 -39.77 13.90
C PHE A 850 20.98 -40.90 14.95
N GLY A 851 20.87 -42.14 14.47
CA GLY A 851 20.76 -43.34 15.31
C GLY A 851 19.33 -43.61 15.79
N GLY A 852 19.17 -44.42 16.83
CA GLY A 852 17.87 -44.79 17.40
C GLY A 852 17.01 -45.61 16.43
N ASP A 853 15.72 -45.30 16.38
CA ASP A 853 14.71 -46.00 15.57
C ASP A 853 14.77 -45.69 14.06
N LEU A 854 15.75 -44.89 13.62
CA LEU A 854 15.91 -44.51 12.22
C LEU A 854 16.38 -45.68 11.35
N PRO A 855 15.82 -45.86 10.13
CA PRO A 855 16.13 -47.01 9.27
C PRO A 855 17.58 -46.95 8.76
N LYS A 856 18.31 -48.06 8.90
CA LYS A 856 19.77 -48.09 8.74
C LYS A 856 20.25 -48.21 7.29
N ASP A 857 19.50 -48.93 6.45
CA ASP A 857 19.89 -49.21 5.05
C ASP A 857 19.20 -48.29 4.03
N ASP A 858 18.26 -47.45 4.48
CA ASP A 858 17.43 -46.60 3.63
C ASP A 858 18.13 -45.29 3.24
N PHE A 859 17.61 -44.58 2.24
CA PHE A 859 18.10 -43.24 1.90
C PHE A 859 17.71 -42.20 2.96
N VAL A 860 18.68 -41.39 3.37
CA VAL A 860 18.55 -40.34 4.39
C VAL A 860 17.37 -39.40 4.13
N LYS A 861 16.47 -39.23 5.12
CA LYS A 861 15.30 -38.35 5.00
C LYS A 861 15.75 -36.88 5.01
N VAL A 862 15.44 -36.16 3.92
CA VAL A 862 15.70 -34.72 3.81
C VAL A 862 14.42 -33.93 4.04
N ILE A 863 14.39 -33.20 5.15
CA ILE A 863 13.36 -32.23 5.51
C ILE A 863 13.81 -30.83 5.04
N ARG A 864 12.88 -30.04 4.54
CA ARG A 864 13.14 -28.72 3.94
C ARG A 864 12.15 -27.69 4.47
N TYR A 865 12.65 -26.52 4.85
CA TYR A 865 11.84 -25.37 5.23
C TYR A 865 12.23 -24.11 4.46
N ALA A 866 11.26 -23.22 4.24
CA ALA A 866 11.49 -21.86 3.79
C ALA A 866 10.63 -20.91 4.63
N ASN A 867 11.24 -19.96 5.34
CA ASN A 867 10.58 -19.08 6.30
C ASN A 867 9.64 -19.86 7.26
N LYS A 868 10.20 -20.84 7.99
CA LYS A 868 9.53 -21.82 8.86
C LYS A 868 8.54 -22.79 8.18
N VAL A 869 8.01 -22.48 6.99
CA VAL A 869 7.02 -23.34 6.29
C VAL A 869 7.68 -24.57 5.65
N PRO A 870 7.16 -25.79 5.85
CA PRO A 870 7.74 -27.00 5.25
C PRO A 870 7.47 -27.14 3.75
N LEU A 871 8.44 -27.72 3.06
CA LEU A 871 8.41 -27.99 1.62
C LEU A 871 8.36 -29.51 1.38
N GLN A 872 7.19 -30.05 1.03
CA GLN A 872 6.99 -31.49 0.84
C GLN A 872 7.27 -31.93 -0.60
N HIS A 873 6.82 -31.19 -1.61
CA HIS A 873 6.90 -31.61 -3.01
C HIS A 873 8.14 -31.07 -3.77
N GLN A 874 8.37 -31.59 -4.98
CA GLN A 874 9.45 -31.15 -5.89
C GLN A 874 10.89 -31.20 -5.31
N ALA A 875 11.17 -32.11 -4.36
CA ALA A 875 12.47 -32.21 -3.69
C ALA A 875 13.67 -32.28 -4.66
N GLY A 876 13.56 -32.98 -5.79
CA GLY A 876 14.63 -33.06 -6.81
C GLY A 876 14.92 -31.75 -7.56
N ALA A 877 13.97 -30.81 -7.61
CA ALA A 877 14.17 -29.49 -8.19
C ALA A 877 14.85 -28.52 -7.21
N CYS A 878 14.64 -28.71 -5.90
CA CYS A 878 15.07 -27.80 -4.85
C CYS A 878 16.59 -27.73 -4.66
N VAL A 879 17.14 -26.52 -4.48
CA VAL A 879 18.57 -26.29 -4.22
C VAL A 879 19.06 -26.92 -2.92
N LEU A 880 18.20 -27.02 -1.89
CA LEU A 880 18.55 -27.60 -0.59
C LEU A 880 18.95 -29.07 -0.75
N THR A 881 18.10 -29.88 -1.39
CA THR A 881 18.35 -31.30 -1.69
C THR A 881 19.58 -31.49 -2.59
N LYS A 882 19.71 -30.67 -3.64
CA LYS A 882 20.87 -30.69 -4.55
C LYS A 882 22.18 -30.43 -3.82
N SER A 883 22.18 -29.57 -2.81
CA SER A 883 23.35 -29.24 -1.99
C SER A 883 23.78 -30.42 -1.12
N ILE A 884 22.82 -31.15 -0.53
CA ILE A 884 23.06 -32.39 0.24
C ILE A 884 23.63 -33.50 -0.66
N VAL A 885 23.02 -33.73 -1.83
CA VAL A 885 23.47 -34.75 -2.81
C VAL A 885 24.89 -34.45 -3.33
N GLN A 886 25.24 -33.18 -3.48
CA GLN A 886 26.58 -32.75 -3.87
C GLN A 886 27.60 -32.66 -2.72
N THR A 887 27.21 -33.02 -1.49
CA THR A 887 28.13 -33.11 -0.34
C THR A 887 28.64 -34.55 -0.21
N SER A 888 29.92 -34.72 0.14
CA SER A 888 30.59 -36.02 0.18
C SER A 888 30.48 -36.67 1.56
N TRP A 889 29.38 -37.37 1.81
CA TRP A 889 29.03 -37.90 3.14
C TRP A 889 29.92 -39.05 3.65
N LYS A 890 30.69 -39.69 2.75
CA LYS A 890 31.74 -40.66 3.12
C LYS A 890 32.76 -40.08 4.10
N ASN A 891 33.05 -38.78 4.01
CA ASN A 891 33.99 -38.09 4.90
C ASN A 891 33.44 -37.93 6.34
N TYR A 892 32.15 -38.21 6.54
CA TYR A 892 31.45 -38.11 7.83
C TYR A 892 30.93 -39.46 8.33
N GLY A 893 31.34 -40.58 7.71
CA GLY A 893 31.01 -41.94 8.15
C GLY A 893 29.77 -42.57 7.51
N LEU A 894 29.19 -41.98 6.46
CA LEU A 894 28.00 -42.53 5.77
C LEU A 894 28.31 -43.05 4.37
N SER A 895 27.63 -44.13 3.99
CA SER A 895 27.63 -44.66 2.62
C SER A 895 26.89 -43.72 1.65
N GLN A 896 27.44 -43.55 0.45
CA GLN A 896 26.83 -42.71 -0.60
C GLN A 896 27.29 -43.16 -1.99
N SER A 897 26.36 -43.26 -2.93
CA SER A 897 26.62 -43.48 -4.35
C SER A 897 26.70 -42.15 -5.12
N LYS A 898 27.45 -42.14 -6.23
CA LYS A 898 27.75 -40.89 -6.96
C LYS A 898 26.46 -40.27 -7.52
N GLY A 899 26.10 -39.08 -7.02
CA GLY A 899 24.90 -38.36 -7.44
C GLY A 899 23.60 -38.77 -6.73
N THR A 900 23.67 -39.60 -5.68
CA THR A 900 22.52 -39.94 -4.82
C THR A 900 22.58 -39.25 -3.47
N LEU A 901 21.49 -39.31 -2.72
CA LEU A 901 21.54 -39.09 -1.26
C LEU A 901 22.44 -40.15 -0.60
N PRO A 902 23.01 -39.87 0.58
CA PRO A 902 23.59 -40.90 1.42
C PRO A 902 22.53 -41.90 1.90
N SER A 903 22.97 -43.10 2.28
CA SER A 903 22.19 -44.07 3.06
C SER A 903 22.71 -44.14 4.49
N GLY A 904 21.82 -44.44 5.42
CA GLY A 904 22.14 -44.48 6.86
C GLY A 904 20.99 -43.95 7.74
N PRO A 905 21.02 -44.24 9.05
CA PRO A 905 20.01 -43.82 10.02
C PRO A 905 20.17 -42.33 10.39
N LEU A 906 19.94 -41.44 9.42
CA LEU A 906 20.07 -39.99 9.53
C LEU A 906 18.81 -39.30 8.99
N ILE A 907 18.39 -38.23 9.66
CA ILE A 907 17.50 -37.20 9.13
C ILE A 907 18.29 -35.89 9.02
N ILE A 908 18.15 -35.19 7.89
CA ILE A 908 18.73 -33.87 7.64
C ILE A 908 17.58 -32.86 7.48
N VAL A 909 17.51 -31.87 8.37
CA VAL A 909 16.72 -30.66 8.20
C VAL A 909 17.58 -29.58 7.54
N VAL A 910 17.03 -28.87 6.55
CA VAL A 910 17.59 -27.61 6.05
C VAL A 910 16.50 -26.55 5.96
N HIS A 911 16.70 -25.42 6.63
CA HIS A 911 15.86 -24.23 6.56
C HIS A 911 16.58 -23.10 5.82
N ILE A 912 15.84 -22.33 5.01
CA ILE A 912 16.24 -21.01 4.53
C ILE A 912 15.28 -19.94 5.06
N ALA A 913 15.79 -19.00 5.86
CA ALA A 913 15.09 -17.79 6.25
C ALA A 913 15.53 -16.65 5.34
N SER A 914 14.61 -15.92 4.70
CA SER A 914 14.92 -14.82 3.77
C SER A 914 13.75 -13.82 3.65
N VAL A 915 14.06 -12.53 3.47
CA VAL A 915 13.06 -11.46 3.25
C VAL A 915 12.20 -11.74 2.00
N TRP A 916 12.84 -12.31 0.97
CA TRP A 916 12.18 -12.89 -0.20
C TRP A 916 12.80 -14.28 -0.43
N VAL A 917 12.00 -15.34 -0.59
CA VAL A 917 12.51 -16.68 -0.90
C VAL A 917 12.40 -16.92 -2.41
N PRO A 918 13.46 -17.37 -3.10
CA PRO A 918 13.43 -17.52 -4.54
C PRO A 918 12.82 -18.87 -4.91
N PHE A 919 11.51 -18.96 -4.99
CA PHE A 919 10.82 -20.19 -5.39
C PHE A 919 10.96 -20.49 -6.89
N THR A 920 10.81 -21.76 -7.27
CA THR A 920 10.76 -22.20 -8.67
C THR A 920 9.40 -21.98 -9.35
N SER A 921 8.36 -21.69 -8.56
CA SER A 921 6.98 -21.43 -9.03
C SER A 921 6.16 -20.76 -7.93
N GLU A 922 5.05 -20.12 -8.30
CA GLU A 922 4.09 -19.50 -7.37
C GLU A 922 3.53 -20.45 -6.31
N SER A 923 3.59 -21.77 -6.55
CA SER A 923 3.16 -22.80 -5.59
C SER A 923 4.11 -23.02 -4.40
N LYS A 924 5.24 -22.29 -4.35
CA LYS A 924 6.22 -22.27 -3.23
C LYS A 924 6.88 -23.61 -2.84
N GLU A 925 6.78 -24.68 -3.62
CA GLU A 925 7.23 -26.03 -3.21
C GLU A 925 8.76 -26.31 -3.30
N ALA A 926 9.52 -25.52 -4.06
CA ALA A 926 10.97 -25.70 -4.18
C ALA A 926 11.72 -24.38 -4.33
N VAL A 927 12.90 -24.31 -3.72
CA VAL A 927 13.81 -23.15 -3.78
C VAL A 927 14.74 -23.28 -4.97
N ALA A 928 14.84 -22.22 -5.77
CA ALA A 928 15.59 -22.16 -7.03
C ALA A 928 17.11 -22.26 -6.82
N SER A 929 17.80 -22.77 -7.84
CA SER A 929 19.23 -23.13 -7.78
C SER A 929 20.18 -21.95 -7.99
N TYR A 930 20.29 -21.08 -6.98
CA TYR A 930 21.28 -20.00 -6.93
C TYR A 930 22.65 -20.48 -6.41
N PRO A 931 23.79 -20.10 -7.02
CA PRO A 931 25.12 -20.52 -6.57
C PRO A 931 25.45 -20.11 -5.13
N GLU A 932 25.00 -18.93 -4.71
CA GLU A 932 25.23 -18.36 -3.37
C GLU A 932 24.52 -19.20 -2.30
N ILE A 933 23.24 -19.49 -2.51
CA ILE A 933 22.44 -20.36 -1.63
C ILE A 933 23.02 -21.77 -1.62
N MET A 934 23.36 -22.33 -2.78
CA MET A 934 23.93 -23.69 -2.88
C MET A 934 25.28 -23.81 -2.16
N LYS A 935 26.11 -22.75 -2.18
CA LYS A 935 27.37 -22.69 -1.43
C LYS A 935 27.11 -22.65 0.07
N GLU A 936 26.24 -21.76 0.53
CA GLU A 936 26.01 -21.57 1.97
C GLU A 936 25.31 -22.78 2.61
N VAL A 937 24.40 -23.44 1.89
CA VAL A 937 23.81 -24.72 2.32
C VAL A 937 24.86 -25.82 2.42
N LYS A 938 25.79 -25.94 1.46
CA LYS A 938 26.90 -26.90 1.58
C LYS A 938 27.76 -26.63 2.81
N LEU A 939 28.09 -25.36 3.10
CA LEU A 939 28.87 -25.01 4.29
C LEU A 939 28.13 -25.38 5.57
N ALA A 940 26.84 -25.03 5.70
CA ALA A 940 26.02 -25.42 6.85
C ALA A 940 25.95 -26.94 7.06
N VAL A 941 25.76 -27.69 5.97
CA VAL A 941 25.69 -29.16 5.98
C VAL A 941 27.06 -29.78 6.30
N GLN A 942 28.16 -29.20 5.84
CA GLN A 942 29.51 -29.63 6.18
C GLN A 942 29.88 -29.31 7.64
N ASP A 943 29.43 -28.17 8.18
CA ASP A 943 29.63 -27.79 9.57
C ASP A 943 28.93 -28.79 10.51
N ALA A 944 27.69 -29.17 10.21
CA ALA A 944 26.93 -30.16 10.98
C ALA A 944 27.46 -31.59 10.76
N GLY A 945 27.82 -31.94 9.53
CA GLY A 945 28.43 -33.23 9.17
C GLY A 945 29.76 -33.49 9.88
N ARG A 946 30.54 -32.43 10.19
CA ARG A 946 31.76 -32.55 11.01
C ARG A 946 31.46 -32.97 12.45
N LYS A 947 30.40 -32.45 13.08
CA LYS A 947 29.96 -32.88 14.42
C LYS A 947 29.48 -34.36 14.39
N LEU A 948 28.60 -34.70 13.44
CA LEU A 948 28.14 -36.09 13.25
C LEU A 948 29.32 -37.07 13.02
N GLY A 949 30.27 -36.68 12.18
CA GLY A 949 31.47 -37.48 11.91
C GLY A 949 32.44 -37.57 13.09
N LEU A 950 32.34 -36.72 14.12
CA LEU A 950 33.04 -36.90 15.40
C LEU A 950 32.30 -37.92 16.27
N TYR A 951 30.97 -37.80 16.42
CA TYR A 951 30.14 -38.77 17.14
C TYR A 951 30.34 -40.20 16.62
N ILE A 952 30.14 -40.43 15.32
CA ILE A 952 30.28 -41.76 14.69
C ILE A 952 31.67 -42.37 14.95
N ARG A 953 32.75 -41.56 14.91
CA ARG A 953 34.11 -42.05 15.22
C ARG A 953 34.32 -42.32 16.71
N LYS A 954 33.71 -41.56 17.63
CA LYS A 954 33.72 -41.86 19.08
C LYS A 954 33.02 -43.20 19.33
N THR A 955 31.84 -43.41 18.74
CA THR A 955 31.05 -44.65 18.90
C THR A 955 31.75 -45.87 18.29
N ILE A 956 32.37 -45.76 17.11
CA ILE A 956 33.16 -46.84 16.52
C ILE A 956 34.38 -47.17 17.38
N LYS A 957 35.16 -46.16 17.82
CA LYS A 957 36.33 -46.38 18.69
C LYS A 957 35.93 -47.07 20.00
N ALA A 958 34.85 -46.61 20.65
CA ALA A 958 34.33 -47.21 21.88
C ALA A 958 33.91 -48.68 21.67
N ARG A 959 33.27 -48.99 20.53
CA ARG A 959 32.92 -50.37 20.15
C ARG A 959 34.16 -51.23 19.90
N GLU A 960 35.14 -50.74 19.14
CA GLU A 960 36.41 -51.45 18.90
C GLU A 960 37.17 -51.71 20.21
N GLN A 961 37.15 -50.75 21.14
CA GLN A 961 37.72 -50.91 22.48
C GLN A 961 36.97 -52.00 23.29
N GLN A 962 35.64 -52.01 23.26
CA GLN A 962 34.86 -53.04 23.96
C GLN A 962 35.03 -54.44 23.33
N GLU A 963 35.01 -54.55 22.00
CA GLU A 963 35.26 -55.81 21.29
C GLU A 963 36.69 -56.34 21.60
N ARG A 964 37.68 -55.45 21.73
CA ARG A 964 39.04 -55.80 22.17
C ARG A 964 39.11 -56.23 23.65
N VAL A 965 38.33 -55.61 24.55
CA VAL A 965 38.21 -56.05 25.95
C VAL A 965 37.61 -57.44 26.01
N ASN A 966 36.46 -57.68 25.36
CA ASN A 966 35.80 -58.98 25.30
C ASN A 966 36.73 -60.07 24.71
N LEU A 967 37.58 -59.70 23.74
CA LEU A 967 38.59 -60.59 23.17
C LEU A 967 39.67 -60.96 24.19
N PHE A 968 40.17 -59.98 24.97
CA PHE A 968 41.13 -60.25 26.04
C PHE A 968 40.53 -61.11 27.16
N GLU A 969 39.32 -60.83 27.63
CA GLU A 969 38.62 -61.66 28.63
C GLU A 969 38.49 -63.12 28.17
N LYS A 970 38.24 -63.34 26.87
CA LYS A 970 38.18 -64.69 26.29
C LYS A 970 39.53 -65.41 26.22
N TYR A 971 40.65 -64.69 26.06
CA TYR A 971 41.99 -65.28 25.97
C TYR A 971 42.74 -65.36 27.32
N ILE A 972 42.38 -64.56 28.32
CA ILE A 972 43.01 -64.54 29.64
C ILE A 972 43.10 -65.93 30.29
N PRO A 973 42.07 -66.80 30.27
CA PRO A 973 42.17 -68.15 30.85
C PRO A 973 43.18 -69.07 30.15
N GLU A 974 43.31 -68.98 28.81
CA GLU A 974 44.32 -69.78 28.08
C GLU A 974 45.73 -69.21 28.27
N LEU A 975 45.87 -67.89 28.35
CA LEU A 975 47.13 -67.22 28.66
C LEU A 975 47.62 -67.58 30.07
N ALA A 976 46.71 -67.64 31.05
CA ALA A 976 47.01 -68.01 32.43
C ALA A 976 47.49 -69.46 32.56
N LYS A 977 46.95 -70.40 31.77
CA LYS A 977 47.46 -71.79 31.71
C LYS A 977 48.89 -71.83 31.15
N ALA A 978 49.12 -71.23 29.99
CA ALA A 978 50.45 -71.23 29.34
C ALA A 978 51.52 -70.52 30.19
N LEU A 979 51.14 -69.47 30.94
CA LEU A 979 52.04 -68.81 31.87
C LEU A 979 52.28 -69.63 33.15
N ALA A 980 51.29 -70.37 33.66
CA ALA A 980 51.47 -71.29 34.78
C ALA A 980 52.46 -72.43 34.43
N GLU A 981 52.31 -73.03 33.25
CA GLU A 981 53.23 -74.07 32.73
C GLU A 981 54.68 -73.59 32.59
N LEU A 982 54.90 -72.27 32.42
CA LEU A 982 56.23 -71.65 32.27
C LEU A 982 56.79 -71.03 33.56
N SER A 983 55.99 -70.91 34.63
CA SER A 983 56.38 -70.21 35.87
C SER A 983 56.20 -71.03 37.16
N GLU A 984 55.61 -72.22 37.06
CA GLU A 984 55.23 -73.10 38.19
C GLU A 984 54.24 -72.48 39.20
N GLU A 985 53.71 -71.27 38.93
CA GLU A 985 52.65 -70.65 39.72
C GLU A 985 51.24 -71.18 39.38
N LYS A 986 50.29 -70.98 40.30
CA LYS A 986 48.89 -71.37 40.10
C LYS A 986 48.21 -70.50 39.03
N VAL A 987 47.57 -71.17 38.06
CA VAL A 987 46.69 -70.56 37.03
C VAL A 987 45.73 -69.54 37.62
N GLU A 988 45.09 -69.86 38.74
CA GLU A 988 44.12 -69.02 39.47
C GLU A 988 44.69 -67.63 39.82
N LYS A 989 45.93 -67.59 40.34
CA LYS A 989 46.62 -66.35 40.74
C LYS A 989 47.00 -65.50 39.53
N ILE A 990 47.54 -66.13 38.50
CA ILE A 990 47.91 -65.48 37.24
C ILE A 990 46.66 -64.90 36.55
N GLN A 991 45.56 -65.64 36.51
CA GLN A 991 44.30 -65.17 35.94
C GLN A 991 43.76 -63.95 36.70
N GLU A 992 43.74 -64.00 38.04
CA GLU A 992 43.33 -62.85 38.86
C GLU A 992 44.20 -61.60 38.62
N GLU A 993 45.53 -61.74 38.49
CA GLU A 993 46.42 -60.62 38.21
C GLU A 993 46.22 -60.05 36.80
N LEU A 994 46.00 -60.90 35.79
CA LEU A 994 45.67 -60.47 34.42
C LEU A 994 44.30 -59.75 34.36
N GLU A 995 43.29 -60.26 35.05
CA GLU A 995 41.98 -59.61 35.15
C GLU A 995 42.05 -58.26 35.90
N LYS A 996 42.83 -58.17 36.99
CA LYS A 996 43.06 -56.91 37.71
C LYS A 996 43.79 -55.89 36.83
N SER A 997 44.74 -56.34 36.02
CA SER A 997 45.45 -55.52 35.03
C SER A 997 44.48 -55.00 33.95
N LEU A 998 43.62 -55.86 33.40
CA LEU A 998 42.59 -55.49 32.44
C LEU A 998 41.60 -54.47 33.04
N LYS A 999 41.05 -54.77 34.22
CA LYS A 999 40.09 -53.91 34.94
C LYS A 999 40.68 -52.54 35.30
N LYS A 1000 41.99 -52.46 35.57
CA LYS A 1000 42.71 -51.19 35.74
C LYS A 1000 42.80 -50.41 34.42
N GLY A 1001 43.27 -51.04 33.33
CA GLY A 1001 43.34 -50.40 32.01
C GLY A 1001 41.97 -49.94 31.48
N MET A 1002 40.90 -50.69 31.76
CA MET A 1002 39.53 -50.27 31.46
C MET A 1002 39.12 -49.00 32.22
N LYS A 1003 39.50 -48.88 33.50
CA LYS A 1003 39.17 -47.71 34.32
C LYS A 1003 39.82 -46.43 33.79
N ASP A 1004 41.08 -46.54 33.36
CA ASP A 1004 41.82 -45.42 32.76
C ASP A 1004 41.23 -45.03 31.39
N MET A 1005 40.86 -46.01 30.55
CA MET A 1005 40.19 -45.75 29.25
C MET A 1005 38.78 -45.15 29.39
N LEU A 1006 37.99 -45.58 30.40
CA LEU A 1006 36.64 -45.06 30.64
C LEU A 1006 36.66 -43.61 31.16
N ALA A 1007 37.74 -43.17 31.81
CA ALA A 1007 37.92 -41.79 32.22
C ALA A 1007 38.03 -40.82 31.03
N GLU A 1008 38.79 -41.19 29.98
CA GLU A 1008 38.89 -40.40 28.73
C GLU A 1008 37.52 -40.24 28.04
N VAL A 1009 36.68 -41.29 28.08
CA VAL A 1009 35.36 -41.27 27.44
C VAL A 1009 34.42 -40.29 28.13
N LYS A 1010 34.41 -40.26 29.47
CA LYS A 1010 33.56 -39.34 30.27
C LYS A 1010 34.05 -37.90 30.24
N GLN A 1011 35.35 -37.64 30.41
CA GLN A 1011 35.89 -36.28 30.28
C GLN A 1011 35.68 -35.65 28.89
N SER A 1012 35.33 -36.45 27.88
CA SER A 1012 34.94 -35.99 26.54
C SER A 1012 33.43 -36.02 26.27
N GLU A 1013 32.60 -36.00 27.34
CA GLU A 1013 31.14 -35.76 27.29
C GLU A 1013 30.82 -34.39 27.89
N ASP A 1014 31.47 -34.01 28.99
CA ASP A 1014 31.30 -32.71 29.66
C ASP A 1014 31.68 -31.48 28.79
N ILE A 1015 32.46 -31.68 27.72
CA ILE A 1015 33.04 -30.60 26.90
C ILE A 1015 32.00 -29.92 25.98
N GLU A 1016 30.86 -30.54 25.67
CA GLU A 1016 29.83 -29.89 24.83
C GLU A 1016 28.87 -28.94 25.59
N ILE A 1017 29.06 -28.74 26.91
CA ILE A 1017 28.26 -27.80 27.73
C ILE A 1017 29.05 -26.53 28.09
N THR A 1018 29.41 -25.74 27.08
CA THR A 1018 29.94 -24.37 27.28
C THR A 1018 29.27 -23.35 26.36
N GLY A 1019 28.08 -22.89 26.76
CA GLY A 1019 27.30 -21.85 26.08
C GLY A 1019 26.62 -20.91 27.08
N GLU A 1020 27.42 -20.00 27.66
CA GLU A 1020 27.09 -18.84 28.52
C GLU A 1020 26.07 -18.99 29.68
N ASN A 1021 26.44 -18.46 30.85
CA ASN A 1021 25.63 -18.54 32.07
C ASN A 1021 24.28 -17.81 31.95
N VAL A 1022 23.18 -18.52 32.21
CA VAL A 1022 21.95 -17.93 32.76
C VAL A 1022 21.59 -18.70 34.01
N ALA A 1023 21.62 -18.01 35.16
CA ALA A 1023 21.27 -18.61 36.44
C ALA A 1023 19.76 -18.53 36.67
N PHE A 1024 19.09 -19.68 36.60
CA PHE A 1024 17.88 -19.96 37.37
C PHE A 1024 18.08 -21.27 38.10
N GLY A 1025 17.86 -21.26 39.41
CA GLY A 1025 17.94 -22.45 40.24
C GLY A 1025 16.66 -22.60 41.03
N GLU A 1026 16.22 -23.84 41.19
CA GLU A 1026 15.32 -24.23 42.26
C GLU A 1026 15.78 -25.59 42.80
N LYS A 1027 15.70 -25.76 44.12
CA LYS A 1027 16.05 -27.01 44.79
C LYS A 1027 14.82 -27.90 44.85
N GLN A 1028 14.98 -29.19 44.57
CA GLN A 1028 14.22 -30.23 45.26
C GLN A 1028 15.18 -31.31 45.75
N GLU A 1029 15.34 -31.38 47.07
CA GLU A 1029 16.07 -32.43 47.80
C GLU A 1029 15.04 -33.35 48.48
N GLU A 1030 14.45 -34.27 47.72
CA GLU A 1030 13.61 -35.37 48.23
C GLU A 1030 13.82 -36.61 47.34
N LEU A 1031 13.89 -37.84 47.85
CA LEU A 1031 14.25 -38.33 49.19
C LEU A 1031 14.71 -39.80 49.02
N ASN A 1032 15.48 -40.36 49.96
CA ASN A 1032 15.88 -41.77 49.89
C ASN A 1032 14.72 -42.67 50.37
N ASP A 1033 14.48 -43.79 49.67
CA ASP A 1033 13.80 -44.98 50.20
C ASP A 1033 14.13 -46.22 49.34
N GLU A 1034 15.38 -46.70 49.46
CA GLU A 1034 15.82 -48.13 49.61
C GLU A 1034 17.35 -48.24 49.63
#